data_AF-A0AAU7IKG3-F1
#
_entry.id   AF-A0AAU7IKG3-F1
#
_cell.length_a   1.000
_cell.length_b   1.000
_cell.length_c   1.000
_cell.angle_alpha   90.00
_cell.angle_beta   90.00
_cell.angle_gamma   90.00
#
_symmetry.space_group_name_H-M   'P 1'
#
loop_
_entity.id
_entity.type
_entity.pdbx_description
1 polymer ?
#
loop_
_entity_poly.entity_id
_entity_poly.type
_entity_poly.pdbx_seq_one_letter_code
_entity_poly.pdbx_strand_id
1 'polypeptide(L)'
;MHTWKKKLVVSQLALACTLAITSQANATTYDTFGFHDDATTYNTPDADYMTYNGYVYNNAATDSSYFDTSFSGDTVNGVVSTYYLNRDYADDTANTVNVTNSTIHGMITSKQVSGFNDAIAHDWVDGDIFTLNINNSTIDDDYEAFYYTDTYLDGTTSKSVYETYSVAGLGTAVTLDVESAINISNNSHVAGISLEQGDTTNAAYTTGATQWDNTITVNDSTVTSGSYTADESTGHFGNSAEPSDYSNSSTQDDVALSFTDNSASANRMVNTVTLNNSQLLGDVMFTSTWNSNFDSAGHLVDGSTSDYTHGGWDDDDQNVDHLTLTLNNSSWTGAANIDYDTVTPSQFYDITANSLDPNATSSDNWNRVNSASSFQSGIFDIALNNGSVWNTTKTSLIDTLAINSGSQVNVADGSSVTSDSITLNGASTMNIGEDGAVDTDHLTIDTNSTVTLSDDVSSAWSGAALYANTITATNGGMLNVETSNNGASSLFTAGTLELTSGNVADNNGNVYAGVFNINSNNYVLNSDLVNDRTWDTTQANYGYGIIAMNSDGHLTVNGNGDINSGDEADASSTSDNVIAATGNYKVRIDNATGAGSVADYKGKELIYVDDVNTNATFSAANKADLGAYTYQAQQQGNTVVLQQMELTDYANMALSIPSANTNIWNLEQDTVGTRLTNARHGLVDNGGAWVSYFGGSFDADNGTINYDQDVNGIMVGVDSKIDGNNAKWIVGAAAGFAKGDMSDRTGQVDQDSQTAYIYSSARFANNLFVDGNLSYSHFNNDLSASMSNGQYVDGSTSSDAWGFGLKLGYDLTLGDAGYVTPYGSVSGLFQSGDDYKLSNDMKVDGQSYDSMRYELGVDTGYTFAYSDDQALTPFFKLAYVYDDSNNDSDINGDSIDNGVEGSAVRVGLGTQFSFTKNFSAYTDANYLGGGDVDQDWSANVGVKYTW
;
A
#
# COMPACT_ATOMS: atom_id res chain seq x y z
N MET A 1 -25.24 10.75 -9.50
CA MET A 1 -26.63 10.30 -9.73
C MET A 1 -27.15 9.68 -8.43
N HIS A 2 -28.01 10.41 -7.71
CA HIS A 2 -28.55 10.01 -6.42
C HIS A 2 -29.93 9.35 -6.55
N THR A 3 -30.30 8.58 -5.53
CA THR A 3 -31.64 8.18 -5.07
C THR A 3 -32.38 7.01 -5.73
N TRP A 4 -31.88 5.78 -5.54
CA TRP A 4 -32.71 4.55 -5.62
C TRP A 4 -32.64 3.62 -4.37
N LYS A 5 -32.01 4.03 -3.26
CA LYS A 5 -31.84 3.18 -2.04
C LYS A 5 -32.92 3.31 -0.94
N LYS A 6 -33.97 4.12 -1.09
CA LYS A 6 -34.94 4.41 0.02
C LYS A 6 -36.20 3.54 0.08
N LYS A 7 -36.44 2.63 -0.87
CA LYS A 7 -37.68 1.81 -0.88
C LYS A 7 -37.54 0.37 -0.38
N LEU A 8 -36.33 -0.15 -0.18
CA LEU A 8 -36.13 -1.51 0.35
C LEU A 8 -36.21 -1.56 1.89
N VAL A 9 -35.65 -0.56 2.57
CA VAL A 9 -35.55 -0.49 4.03
C VAL A 9 -36.93 -0.46 4.71
N VAL A 10 -37.92 0.21 4.11
CA VAL A 10 -39.27 0.30 4.66
C VAL A 10 -40.03 -1.03 4.56
N SER A 11 -39.68 -1.90 3.60
CA SER A 11 -40.29 -3.24 3.49
C SER A 11 -39.67 -4.25 4.46
N GLN A 12 -38.36 -4.13 4.76
CA GLN A 12 -37.68 -4.96 5.76
C GLN A 12 -38.12 -4.60 7.18
N LEU A 13 -38.27 -3.30 7.50
CA LEU A 13 -38.80 -2.87 8.79
C LEU A 13 -40.27 -3.26 8.98
N ALA A 14 -41.08 -3.17 7.92
CA ALA A 14 -42.48 -3.59 7.98
C ALA A 14 -42.62 -5.12 8.08
N LEU A 15 -41.76 -5.90 7.42
CA LEU A 15 -41.76 -7.37 7.56
C LEU A 15 -41.25 -7.80 8.94
N ALA A 16 -40.22 -7.14 9.48
CA ALA A 16 -39.72 -7.36 10.85
C ALA A 16 -40.78 -7.00 11.90
N CYS A 17 -41.48 -5.86 11.76
CA CYS A 17 -42.57 -5.50 12.65
C CYS A 17 -43.81 -6.39 12.48
N THR A 18 -44.06 -6.97 11.30
CA THR A 18 -45.20 -7.88 11.10
C THR A 18 -44.87 -9.29 11.64
N LEU A 19 -43.62 -9.76 11.51
CA LEU A 19 -43.14 -11.01 12.12
C LEU A 19 -43.12 -10.93 13.65
N ALA A 20 -42.68 -9.80 14.22
CA ALA A 20 -42.69 -9.55 15.67
C ALA A 20 -44.11 -9.49 16.29
N ILE A 21 -45.12 -9.14 15.50
CA ILE A 21 -46.52 -9.10 15.97
C ILE A 21 -47.21 -10.47 15.78
N THR A 22 -46.71 -11.34 14.90
CA THR A 22 -47.23 -12.71 14.74
C THR A 22 -46.54 -13.78 15.59
N SER A 23 -45.34 -13.52 16.14
CA SER A 23 -44.62 -14.45 17.04
C SER A 23 -45.12 -14.43 18.49
N GLN A 24 -45.81 -13.38 18.94
CA GLN A 24 -46.32 -13.27 20.32
C GLN A 24 -47.55 -14.16 20.63
N ALA A 25 -48.00 -15.00 19.71
CA ALA A 25 -49.24 -15.75 19.90
C ALA A 25 -49.11 -16.96 20.86
N ASN A 26 -47.90 -17.39 21.26
CA ASN A 26 -47.66 -18.48 22.22
C ASN A 26 -46.32 -18.36 23.00
N ALA A 27 -45.77 -17.15 23.17
CA ALA A 27 -44.52 -16.96 23.92
C ALA A 27 -44.70 -17.40 25.39
N THR A 28 -43.94 -18.40 25.83
CA THR A 28 -43.99 -18.92 27.20
C THR A 28 -42.72 -18.54 27.94
N THR A 29 -42.85 -18.12 29.20
CA THR A 29 -41.70 -17.92 30.09
C THR A 29 -41.53 -19.16 30.97
N TYR A 30 -40.33 -19.73 30.98
CA TYR A 30 -39.98 -20.91 31.77
C TYR A 30 -38.91 -20.55 32.80
N ASP A 31 -39.17 -20.85 34.07
CA ASP A 31 -38.14 -20.79 35.12
C ASP A 31 -37.72 -22.22 35.44
N THR A 32 -36.42 -22.53 35.28
CA THR A 32 -35.95 -23.91 35.43
C THR A 32 -35.83 -24.34 36.88
N PHE A 33 -35.62 -23.38 37.78
CA PHE A 33 -35.52 -23.59 39.23
C PHE A 33 -36.73 -23.01 39.96
N GLY A 34 -37.13 -23.70 41.03
CA GLY A 34 -38.14 -23.22 41.98
C GLY A 34 -37.72 -23.53 43.42
N PHE A 35 -38.16 -22.70 44.35
CA PHE A 35 -37.99 -22.93 45.79
C PHE A 35 -39.36 -23.08 46.45
N HIS A 36 -39.52 -24.13 47.25
CA HIS A 36 -40.70 -24.35 48.05
C HIS A 36 -40.36 -24.07 49.52
N ASP A 37 -40.83 -22.92 50.00
CA ASP A 37 -40.71 -22.44 51.39
C ASP A 37 -41.94 -22.89 52.23
N ASP A 38 -41.74 -23.66 53.30
CA ASP A 38 -42.76 -24.02 54.29
C ASP A 38 -42.52 -23.36 55.65
N ALA A 39 -42.83 -22.06 55.71
CA ALA A 39 -42.77 -21.23 56.91
C ALA A 39 -43.68 -21.64 58.10
N THR A 40 -44.31 -22.83 58.12
CA THR A 40 -45.37 -23.16 59.09
C THR A 40 -45.00 -24.17 60.19
N THR A 41 -43.81 -24.77 60.19
CA THR A 41 -43.51 -25.90 61.09
C THR A 41 -42.46 -25.63 62.17
N TYR A 42 -42.88 -25.65 63.44
CA TYR A 42 -41.99 -25.69 64.61
C TYR A 42 -41.73 -27.15 65.02
N ASN A 43 -40.45 -27.54 65.16
CA ASN A 43 -39.95 -28.86 65.66
C ASN A 43 -40.04 -30.09 64.72
N THR A 44 -40.18 -29.91 63.41
CA THR A 44 -39.80 -30.93 62.40
C THR A 44 -38.59 -30.42 61.62
N PRO A 45 -37.81 -31.27 60.93
CA PRO A 45 -36.84 -30.77 59.96
C PRO A 45 -37.57 -29.83 59.00
N ASP A 46 -36.92 -28.72 58.65
CA ASP A 46 -37.42 -27.82 57.62
C ASP A 46 -37.75 -28.64 56.38
N ALA A 47 -38.97 -28.49 55.86
CA ALA A 47 -39.44 -29.28 54.72
C ALA A 47 -39.13 -28.58 53.39
N ASP A 48 -38.35 -27.51 53.44
CA ASP A 48 -37.94 -26.71 52.30
C ASP A 48 -37.12 -27.52 51.31
N TYR A 49 -37.43 -27.34 50.03
CA TYR A 49 -36.72 -28.01 48.96
C TYR A 49 -36.75 -27.18 47.69
N MET A 50 -35.70 -27.37 46.90
CA MET A 50 -35.63 -26.84 45.55
C MET A 50 -36.21 -27.84 44.56
N THR A 51 -36.76 -27.34 43.46
CA THR A 51 -37.14 -28.14 42.28
C THR A 51 -36.38 -27.66 41.07
N TYR A 52 -36.07 -28.59 40.17
CA TYR A 52 -35.47 -28.31 38.87
C TYR A 52 -36.28 -29.02 37.77
N ASN A 53 -36.76 -28.26 36.78
CA ASN A 53 -37.61 -28.76 35.68
C ASN A 53 -37.01 -28.47 34.30
N GLY A 54 -35.71 -28.18 34.22
CA GLY A 54 -35.04 -27.76 32.97
C GLY A 54 -34.55 -28.88 32.05
N TYR A 55 -34.83 -30.15 32.36
CA TYR A 55 -34.38 -31.29 31.55
C TYR A 55 -35.21 -31.44 30.26
N VAL A 56 -34.56 -31.63 29.11
CA VAL A 56 -35.17 -31.83 27.78
C VAL A 56 -35.38 -33.32 27.49
N TYR A 57 -36.52 -33.68 26.88
CA TYR A 57 -36.85 -35.07 26.53
C TYR A 57 -37.65 -35.20 25.22
N ASN A 58 -37.32 -36.19 24.38
CA ASN A 58 -37.95 -36.42 23.05
C ASN A 58 -39.46 -36.74 23.08
N ASN A 59 -40.05 -37.05 24.25
CA ASN A 59 -41.46 -37.43 24.39
C ASN A 59 -42.15 -36.69 25.55
N ALA A 60 -41.94 -35.37 25.65
CA ALA A 60 -42.47 -34.53 26.74
C ALA A 60 -44.02 -34.46 26.79
N ALA A 61 -44.73 -34.84 25.72
CA ALA A 61 -46.20 -34.73 25.65
C ALA A 61 -46.98 -35.64 26.63
N THR A 62 -46.32 -36.55 27.36
CA THR A 62 -46.97 -37.47 28.32
C THR A 62 -46.54 -37.33 29.77
N ASP A 63 -45.47 -36.58 30.07
CA ASP A 63 -44.95 -36.36 31.44
C ASP A 63 -44.62 -34.87 31.63
N SER A 64 -45.33 -34.19 32.54
CA SER A 64 -45.31 -32.71 32.63
C SER A 64 -44.05 -32.12 33.28
N SER A 65 -43.01 -32.92 33.44
CA SER A 65 -41.79 -32.58 34.19
C SER A 65 -40.56 -32.29 33.32
N TYR A 66 -40.67 -32.42 31.98
CA TYR A 66 -39.56 -32.22 31.04
C TYR A 66 -39.91 -31.20 29.95
N PHE A 67 -38.90 -30.47 29.46
CA PHE A 67 -38.99 -29.57 28.31
C PHE A 67 -39.02 -30.34 26.99
N ASP A 68 -39.70 -29.75 26.00
CA ASP A 68 -39.69 -30.21 24.61
C ASP A 68 -38.37 -29.81 23.93
N THR A 69 -38.11 -30.36 22.74
CA THR A 69 -36.89 -30.12 21.96
C THR A 69 -36.94 -28.82 21.14
N SER A 70 -38.00 -28.02 21.26
CA SER A 70 -38.19 -26.81 20.47
C SER A 70 -38.69 -25.65 21.33
N PHE A 71 -37.93 -24.54 21.33
CA PHE A 71 -38.28 -23.27 21.94
C PHE A 71 -38.57 -22.27 20.82
N SER A 72 -39.77 -21.68 20.81
CA SER A 72 -40.20 -20.78 19.72
C SER A 72 -40.94 -19.56 20.22
N GLY A 73 -40.26 -18.42 20.27
CA GLY A 73 -40.80 -17.20 20.88
C GLY A 73 -40.75 -17.19 22.40
N ASP A 74 -39.99 -18.12 22.99
CA ASP A 74 -39.99 -18.38 24.43
C ASP A 74 -38.91 -17.58 25.17
N THR A 75 -39.10 -17.40 26.48
CA THR A 75 -38.08 -16.89 27.39
C THR A 75 -37.78 -17.95 28.44
N VAL A 76 -36.53 -18.36 28.61
CA VAL A 76 -36.13 -19.32 29.65
C VAL A 76 -35.20 -18.62 30.63
N ASN A 77 -35.47 -18.70 31.93
CA ASN A 77 -34.57 -18.26 32.98
C ASN A 77 -34.01 -19.48 33.71
N GLY A 78 -32.73 -19.77 33.50
CA GLY A 78 -32.00 -20.85 34.14
C GLY A 78 -31.38 -21.86 33.18
N VAL A 79 -31.20 -23.09 33.64
CA VAL A 79 -30.38 -24.11 32.98
C VAL A 79 -31.27 -25.09 32.22
N VAL A 80 -31.12 -25.18 30.90
CA VAL A 80 -31.73 -26.20 30.03
C VAL A 80 -30.75 -27.36 29.88
N SER A 81 -31.09 -28.55 30.39
CA SER A 81 -30.21 -29.72 30.33
C SER A 81 -30.69 -30.76 29.33
N THR A 82 -29.86 -31.15 28.35
CA THR A 82 -30.12 -32.19 27.36
C THR A 82 -29.67 -33.57 27.79
N TYR A 83 -29.27 -33.74 29.06
CA TYR A 83 -28.75 -34.99 29.63
C TYR A 83 -29.60 -36.25 29.32
N TYR A 84 -30.94 -36.11 29.25
CA TYR A 84 -31.84 -37.23 28.95
C TYR A 84 -32.31 -37.32 27.49
N LEU A 85 -31.82 -36.45 26.60
CA LEU A 85 -32.29 -36.36 25.22
C LEU A 85 -32.04 -37.64 24.41
N ASN A 86 -30.85 -38.24 24.55
CA ASN A 86 -30.43 -39.44 23.80
C ASN A 86 -31.15 -40.73 24.23
N ARG A 87 -32.11 -40.65 25.17
CA ARG A 87 -32.88 -41.83 25.62
C ARG A 87 -34.13 -42.02 24.76
N ASP A 88 -33.92 -42.12 23.45
CA ASP A 88 -34.90 -42.68 22.54
C ASP A 88 -34.89 -44.22 22.71
N TYR A 89 -36.05 -44.87 22.57
CA TYR A 89 -36.16 -46.33 22.58
C TYR A 89 -36.46 -46.87 21.17
N ALA A 90 -36.18 -46.05 20.14
CA ALA A 90 -36.55 -46.27 18.76
C ALA A 90 -35.52 -45.60 17.84
N ASP A 91 -34.53 -46.39 17.39
CA ASP A 91 -33.34 -46.17 16.54
C ASP A 91 -33.34 -45.08 15.40
N ASP A 92 -34.21 -44.07 15.42
CA ASP A 92 -34.48 -43.08 14.35
C ASP A 92 -34.83 -41.66 14.86
N THR A 93 -34.77 -41.35 16.18
CA THR A 93 -35.12 -39.99 16.69
C THR A 93 -33.89 -39.07 16.69
N ALA A 94 -34.01 -37.90 16.06
CA ALA A 94 -32.90 -36.94 16.01
C ALA A 94 -32.67 -36.27 17.38
N ASN A 95 -31.42 -36.30 17.88
CA ASN A 95 -30.98 -35.59 19.09
C ASN A 95 -30.81 -34.09 18.80
N THR A 96 -31.92 -33.39 18.56
CA THR A 96 -31.88 -31.99 18.12
C THR A 96 -32.64 -31.09 19.07
N VAL A 97 -32.05 -29.95 19.46
CA VAL A 97 -32.75 -28.83 20.12
C VAL A 97 -32.80 -27.63 19.18
N ASN A 98 -33.98 -27.03 19.03
CA ASN A 98 -34.19 -25.85 18.19
C ASN A 98 -34.61 -24.65 19.05
N VAL A 99 -33.87 -23.54 18.97
CA VAL A 99 -34.13 -22.28 19.67
C VAL A 99 -34.36 -21.18 18.65
N THR A 100 -35.62 -20.81 18.41
CA THR A 100 -36.00 -19.89 17.33
C THR A 100 -36.81 -18.70 17.82
N ASN A 101 -36.35 -17.47 17.58
CA ASN A 101 -36.99 -16.24 18.09
C ASN A 101 -37.11 -16.20 19.61
N SER A 102 -36.20 -16.84 20.34
CA SER A 102 -36.30 -17.04 21.79
C SER A 102 -35.13 -16.36 22.52
N THR A 103 -35.29 -16.16 23.82
CA THR A 103 -34.23 -15.68 24.71
C THR A 103 -34.03 -16.68 25.84
N ILE A 104 -32.82 -17.16 26.03
CA ILE A 104 -32.45 -18.02 27.15
C ILE A 104 -31.48 -17.20 28.02
N HIS A 105 -31.92 -16.87 29.22
CA HIS A 105 -31.15 -16.27 30.28
C HIS A 105 -30.56 -17.37 31.16
N GLY A 106 -29.35 -17.82 30.83
CA GLY A 106 -28.66 -18.90 31.51
C GLY A 106 -27.87 -19.81 30.58
N MET A 107 -28.17 -21.11 30.61
CA MET A 107 -27.29 -22.11 30.00
C MET A 107 -28.07 -23.21 29.29
N ILE A 108 -27.56 -23.66 28.15
CA ILE A 108 -27.86 -24.97 27.59
C ILE A 108 -26.70 -25.91 27.89
N THR A 109 -26.94 -27.04 28.54
CA THR A 109 -25.90 -28.02 28.84
C THR A 109 -26.32 -29.45 28.56
N SER A 110 -25.39 -30.34 28.21
CA SER A 110 -25.65 -31.78 28.21
C SER A 110 -25.36 -32.44 29.56
N LYS A 111 -24.72 -31.73 30.50
CA LYS A 111 -24.37 -32.23 31.83
C LYS A 111 -25.59 -32.35 32.74
N GLN A 112 -25.47 -33.18 33.76
CA GLN A 112 -26.44 -33.30 34.85
C GLN A 112 -26.35 -32.11 35.81
N VAL A 113 -27.49 -31.58 36.25
CA VAL A 113 -27.54 -30.50 37.26
C VAL A 113 -27.44 -31.10 38.67
N SER A 114 -26.37 -30.76 39.39
CA SER A 114 -25.98 -31.36 40.67
C SER A 114 -27.06 -31.25 41.76
N GLY A 115 -27.43 -32.37 42.37
CA GLY A 115 -28.43 -32.40 43.45
C GLY A 115 -29.88 -32.56 42.97
N PHE A 116 -30.12 -32.52 41.65
CA PHE A 116 -31.42 -32.77 41.02
C PHE A 116 -31.38 -34.04 40.17
N ASN A 117 -30.95 -35.13 40.82
CA ASN A 117 -30.76 -36.42 40.16
C ASN A 117 -32.10 -37.12 39.97
N ASP A 118 -32.35 -37.57 38.74
CA ASP A 118 -33.34 -38.62 38.50
C ASP A 118 -32.59 -39.96 38.40
N ALA A 119 -33.21 -41.06 38.80
CA ALA A 119 -32.52 -42.35 39.04
C ALA A 119 -32.15 -43.13 37.75
N ILE A 120 -31.85 -42.45 36.66
CA ILE A 120 -31.84 -43.00 35.30
C ILE A 120 -30.46 -42.78 34.65
N ALA A 121 -29.93 -43.85 34.04
CA ALA A 121 -28.61 -43.88 33.38
C ALA A 121 -28.56 -43.08 32.07
N HIS A 122 -27.35 -42.59 31.77
CA HIS A 122 -26.96 -41.72 30.65
C HIS A 122 -26.02 -42.47 29.72
N ASP A 123 -26.48 -42.79 28.50
CA ASP A 123 -25.71 -43.52 27.51
C ASP A 123 -25.71 -42.72 26.18
N TRP A 124 -24.78 -41.77 26.02
CA TRP A 124 -24.42 -41.26 24.68
C TRP A 124 -23.45 -42.25 24.05
N VAL A 125 -23.69 -42.65 22.80
CA VAL A 125 -22.85 -43.62 22.08
C VAL A 125 -22.11 -42.88 20.97
N ASP A 126 -20.88 -43.32 20.67
CA ASP A 126 -20.07 -42.84 19.54
C ASP A 126 -20.86 -42.87 18.23
N GLY A 127 -20.98 -41.71 17.55
CA GLY A 127 -21.78 -41.49 16.36
C GLY A 127 -23.17 -40.85 16.58
N ASP A 128 -23.61 -40.65 17.83
CA ASP A 128 -24.86 -39.97 18.19
C ASP A 128 -24.64 -38.45 18.38
N ILE A 129 -24.62 -37.69 17.29
CA ILE A 129 -24.36 -36.24 17.33
C ILE A 129 -25.55 -35.46 17.90
N PHE A 130 -25.32 -34.67 18.95
CA PHE A 130 -26.26 -33.65 19.43
C PHE A 130 -26.27 -32.44 18.49
N THR A 131 -27.45 -32.06 17.99
CA THR A 131 -27.60 -30.87 17.13
C THR A 131 -28.29 -29.73 17.89
N LEU A 132 -27.65 -28.57 17.99
CA LEU A 132 -28.24 -27.36 18.55
C LEU A 132 -28.42 -26.30 17.47
N ASN A 133 -29.66 -25.95 17.15
CA ASN A 133 -29.98 -24.92 16.17
C ASN A 133 -30.47 -23.66 16.88
N ILE A 134 -29.73 -22.56 16.74
CA ILE A 134 -30.03 -21.25 17.33
C ILE A 134 -30.30 -20.28 16.16
N ASN A 135 -31.53 -19.75 16.10
CA ASN A 135 -31.99 -18.95 14.97
C ASN A 135 -32.73 -17.69 15.44
N ASN A 136 -32.17 -16.51 15.16
CA ASN A 136 -32.74 -15.23 15.58
C ASN A 136 -33.08 -15.20 17.08
N SER A 137 -32.19 -15.76 17.88
CA SER A 137 -32.33 -15.99 19.32
C SER A 137 -31.10 -15.50 20.07
N THR A 138 -31.29 -15.14 21.33
CA THR A 138 -30.22 -14.80 22.27
C THR A 138 -30.10 -15.90 23.32
N ILE A 139 -28.88 -16.37 23.55
CA ILE A 139 -28.53 -17.16 24.72
C ILE A 139 -27.46 -16.36 25.45
N ASP A 140 -27.87 -15.69 26.53
CA ASP A 140 -26.95 -15.01 27.43
C ASP A 140 -26.74 -15.87 28.67
N ASP A 141 -25.63 -15.66 29.34
CA ASP A 141 -25.15 -16.41 30.49
C ASP A 141 -25.48 -15.73 31.83
N ASP A 142 -26.41 -14.77 31.83
CA ASP A 142 -26.81 -13.91 32.97
C ASP A 142 -27.54 -14.66 34.12
N TYR A 143 -27.55 -16.01 34.12
CA TYR A 143 -28.18 -16.82 35.17
C TYR A 143 -27.13 -17.75 35.81
N GLU A 144 -26.20 -17.19 36.57
CA GLU A 144 -25.15 -17.96 37.25
C GLU A 144 -25.59 -18.53 38.62
N ALA A 145 -26.72 -18.07 39.16
CA ALA A 145 -27.27 -18.58 40.40
C ALA A 145 -28.78 -18.40 40.53
N PHE A 146 -29.42 -19.36 41.20
CA PHE A 146 -30.79 -19.24 41.66
C PHE A 146 -30.82 -18.69 43.09
N TYR A 147 -31.37 -17.49 43.23
CA TYR A 147 -31.51 -16.81 44.51
C TYR A 147 -32.89 -17.03 45.11
N TYR A 148 -32.94 -17.41 46.38
CA TYR A 148 -34.19 -17.63 47.09
C TYR A 148 -34.09 -17.14 48.54
N THR A 149 -35.25 -16.98 49.17
CA THR A 149 -35.35 -16.58 50.57
C THR A 149 -36.02 -17.73 51.32
N ASP A 150 -35.27 -18.35 52.22
CA ASP A 150 -35.78 -19.34 53.19
C ASP A 150 -36.40 -18.57 54.37
N THR A 151 -37.66 -18.88 54.69
CA THR A 151 -38.39 -18.26 55.80
C THR A 151 -38.69 -19.25 56.94
N TYR A 152 -37.70 -19.56 57.76
CA TYR A 152 -37.89 -20.41 58.94
C TYR A 152 -38.41 -19.68 60.22
N LEU A 153 -38.94 -20.47 61.16
CA LEU A 153 -39.40 -20.02 62.48
C LEU A 153 -38.34 -20.25 63.57
N ASP A 154 -37.67 -19.19 64.03
CA ASP A 154 -36.82 -19.23 65.23
C ASP A 154 -37.67 -18.94 66.48
N GLY A 155 -38.10 -20.01 67.16
CA GLY A 155 -38.94 -19.93 68.36
C GLY A 155 -40.38 -19.50 68.07
N THR A 156 -40.68 -18.20 68.10
CA THR A 156 -42.04 -17.64 67.85
C THR A 156 -42.07 -16.50 66.82
N THR A 157 -40.92 -16.15 66.24
CA THR A 157 -40.80 -15.09 65.24
C THR A 157 -40.32 -15.69 63.94
N SER A 158 -41.02 -15.40 62.85
CA SER A 158 -40.54 -15.69 61.50
C SER A 158 -39.24 -14.89 61.26
N LYS A 159 -38.25 -15.61 60.75
CA LYS A 159 -36.97 -15.10 60.26
C LYS A 159 -36.87 -15.45 58.79
N SER A 160 -36.03 -14.73 58.06
CA SER A 160 -35.70 -15.06 56.69
C SER A 160 -34.20 -14.98 56.50
N VAL A 161 -33.64 -15.94 55.76
CA VAL A 161 -32.24 -15.94 55.31
C VAL A 161 -32.25 -15.95 53.79
N TYR A 162 -31.33 -15.19 53.21
CA TYR A 162 -31.11 -15.18 51.77
C TYR A 162 -30.12 -16.28 51.44
N GLU A 163 -30.50 -17.18 50.55
CA GLU A 163 -29.68 -18.32 50.11
C GLU A 163 -29.53 -18.31 48.59
N THR A 164 -28.46 -18.96 48.13
CA THR A 164 -28.04 -18.96 46.72
C THR A 164 -27.64 -20.37 46.31
N TYR A 165 -28.19 -20.86 45.21
CA TYR A 165 -27.73 -22.07 44.53
C TYR A 165 -26.99 -21.69 43.24
N SER A 166 -25.67 -21.78 43.27
CA SER A 166 -24.82 -21.39 42.13
C SER A 166 -24.78 -22.49 41.08
N VAL A 167 -24.95 -22.09 39.82
CA VAL A 167 -24.81 -22.90 38.61
C VAL A 167 -23.67 -22.41 37.71
N ALA A 168 -22.98 -21.32 38.06
CA ALA A 168 -21.81 -20.77 37.36
C ALA A 168 -20.77 -21.84 37.00
N GLY A 169 -20.50 -22.77 37.91
CA GLY A 169 -19.54 -23.86 37.71
C GLY A 169 -19.94 -24.90 36.66
N LEU A 170 -21.12 -24.80 36.04
CA LEU A 170 -21.52 -25.64 34.92
C LEU A 170 -20.91 -25.18 33.58
N GLY A 171 -20.39 -23.95 33.48
CA GLY A 171 -19.71 -23.41 32.30
C GLY A 171 -20.37 -22.14 31.70
N THR A 172 -20.24 -21.96 30.39
CA THR A 172 -20.77 -20.80 29.63
C THR A 172 -22.20 -21.01 29.13
N ALA A 173 -22.77 -20.06 28.35
CA ALA A 173 -24.13 -20.14 27.83
C ALA A 173 -24.45 -21.46 27.09
N VAL A 174 -23.46 -22.10 26.49
CA VAL A 174 -23.58 -23.45 25.93
C VAL A 174 -22.44 -24.31 26.45
N THR A 175 -22.72 -25.34 27.26
CA THR A 175 -21.67 -26.25 27.77
C THR A 175 -22.01 -27.71 27.54
N LEU A 176 -21.28 -28.39 26.66
CA LEU A 176 -21.63 -29.73 26.17
C LEU A 176 -20.46 -30.71 26.39
N ASP A 177 -20.75 -31.90 26.91
CA ASP A 177 -19.85 -33.04 27.10
C ASP A 177 -20.16 -34.22 26.14
N VAL A 178 -20.76 -33.90 24.99
CA VAL A 178 -21.24 -34.83 23.95
C VAL A 178 -20.83 -34.33 22.56
N GLU A 179 -20.68 -35.22 21.57
CA GLU A 179 -20.42 -34.83 20.17
C GLU A 179 -21.50 -33.88 19.68
N SER A 180 -21.09 -32.73 19.15
CA SER A 180 -22.00 -31.60 18.98
C SER A 180 -21.91 -30.93 17.62
N ALA A 181 -23.06 -30.66 17.02
CA ALA A 181 -23.25 -29.82 15.84
C ALA A 181 -24.08 -28.58 16.20
N ILE A 182 -23.43 -27.43 16.36
CA ILE A 182 -24.05 -26.17 16.75
C ILE A 182 -24.19 -25.27 15.53
N ASN A 183 -25.41 -24.85 15.24
CA ASN A 183 -25.74 -23.95 14.13
C ASN A 183 -26.35 -22.66 14.67
N ILE A 184 -25.63 -21.54 14.53
CA ILE A 184 -26.06 -20.20 14.96
C ILE A 184 -26.36 -19.37 13.72
N SER A 185 -27.53 -18.74 13.65
CA SER A 185 -27.98 -18.06 12.44
C SER A 185 -28.93 -16.90 12.69
N ASN A 186 -29.05 -16.02 11.68
CA ASN A 186 -30.07 -14.96 11.60
C ASN A 186 -30.02 -13.95 12.76
N ASN A 187 -28.90 -13.26 12.96
CA ASN A 187 -28.72 -12.26 14.02
C ASN A 187 -28.90 -12.85 15.43
N SER A 188 -28.36 -14.04 15.64
CA SER A 188 -28.30 -14.66 16.96
C SER A 188 -27.12 -14.14 17.77
N HIS A 189 -27.25 -14.19 19.09
CA HIS A 189 -26.21 -13.80 20.04
C HIS A 189 -26.02 -14.92 21.06
N VAL A 190 -24.79 -15.40 21.24
CA VAL A 190 -24.46 -16.49 22.19
C VAL A 190 -23.24 -16.09 23.02
N ALA A 191 -23.36 -16.15 24.35
CA ALA A 191 -22.32 -15.77 25.30
C ALA A 191 -21.49 -16.98 25.79
N GLY A 192 -20.48 -17.34 25.00
CA GLY A 192 -19.60 -18.46 25.29
C GLY A 192 -20.15 -19.83 24.86
N ILE A 193 -19.26 -20.67 24.35
CA ILE A 193 -19.53 -22.08 24.02
C ILE A 193 -18.35 -22.93 24.50
N SER A 194 -18.65 -23.94 25.30
CA SER A 194 -17.67 -24.84 25.90
C SER A 194 -17.98 -26.27 25.53
N LEU A 195 -17.09 -26.92 24.77
CA LEU A 195 -17.22 -28.32 24.37
C LEU A 195 -16.15 -29.14 25.08
N GLU A 196 -16.58 -30.16 25.81
CA GLU A 196 -15.72 -31.07 26.55
C GLU A 196 -15.89 -32.47 25.97
N GLN A 197 -14.80 -33.22 25.86
CA GLN A 197 -14.89 -34.61 25.44
C GLN A 197 -15.42 -35.46 26.61
N GLY A 198 -16.53 -36.17 26.39
CA GLY A 198 -17.16 -37.01 27.41
C GLY A 198 -16.36 -38.29 27.73
N ASP A 199 -16.85 -39.09 28.70
CA ASP A 199 -16.31 -40.42 29.00
C ASP A 199 -16.77 -41.43 27.93
N THR A 200 -15.84 -41.85 27.06
CA THR A 200 -16.08 -42.78 25.94
C THR A 200 -15.78 -44.24 26.28
N THR A 201 -15.78 -44.66 27.55
CA THR A 201 -15.44 -46.05 27.99
C THR A 201 -16.43 -47.13 27.54
N ASN A 202 -16.62 -47.30 26.23
CA ASN A 202 -17.41 -48.37 25.64
C ASN A 202 -16.52 -49.55 25.22
N ALA A 203 -16.63 -50.66 25.94
CA ALA A 203 -15.92 -51.91 25.70
C ALA A 203 -16.24 -52.60 24.34
N ALA A 204 -17.17 -52.07 23.53
CA ALA A 204 -17.57 -52.64 22.25
C ALA A 204 -16.65 -52.29 21.07
N TYR A 205 -15.85 -51.22 21.17
CA TYR A 205 -15.02 -50.73 20.08
C TYR A 205 -13.58 -51.24 20.27
N THR A 206 -13.23 -52.31 19.58
CA THR A 206 -11.89 -52.94 19.66
C THR A 206 -11.16 -52.99 18.33
N THR A 207 -11.72 -52.41 17.26
CA THR A 207 -11.07 -52.36 15.93
C THR A 207 -11.54 -51.17 15.07
N GLY A 208 -10.61 -50.28 14.69
CA GLY A 208 -10.80 -49.18 13.72
C GLY A 208 -10.64 -47.79 14.33
N ALA A 209 -10.00 -46.86 13.61
CA ALA A 209 -9.82 -45.48 14.05
C ALA A 209 -11.16 -44.76 14.26
N THR A 210 -11.33 -44.08 15.40
CA THR A 210 -12.55 -43.40 15.87
C THR A 210 -12.23 -41.96 16.28
N GLN A 211 -13.11 -41.02 15.97
CA GLN A 211 -12.92 -39.57 16.18
C GLN A 211 -14.17 -38.95 16.82
N TRP A 212 -13.97 -37.98 17.70
CA TRP A 212 -15.02 -37.18 18.34
C TRP A 212 -15.20 -35.86 17.61
N ASP A 213 -16.25 -35.75 16.80
CA ASP A 213 -16.45 -34.61 15.91
C ASP A 213 -17.35 -33.52 16.53
N ASN A 214 -16.82 -32.30 16.60
CA ASN A 214 -17.58 -31.11 16.94
C ASN A 214 -17.59 -30.11 15.78
N THR A 215 -18.77 -29.55 15.48
CA THR A 215 -18.92 -28.51 14.47
C THR A 215 -19.68 -27.31 15.03
N ILE A 216 -19.15 -26.11 14.80
CA ILE A 216 -19.81 -24.85 15.12
C ILE A 216 -19.89 -24.02 13.84
N THR A 217 -21.10 -23.72 13.38
CA THR A 217 -21.33 -22.86 12.22
C THR A 217 -22.10 -21.61 12.64
N VAL A 218 -21.51 -20.43 12.44
CA VAL A 218 -22.09 -19.13 12.81
C VAL A 218 -22.33 -18.29 11.57
N ASN A 219 -23.59 -18.02 11.23
CA ASN A 219 -23.98 -17.25 10.05
C ASN A 219 -24.71 -15.97 10.45
N ASP A 220 -24.21 -14.82 9.98
CA ASP A 220 -24.83 -13.51 10.22
C ASP A 220 -25.16 -13.27 11.71
N SER A 221 -24.27 -13.66 12.63
CA SER A 221 -24.53 -13.72 14.07
C SER A 221 -23.27 -13.38 14.89
N THR A 222 -23.42 -13.25 16.21
CA THR A 222 -22.33 -12.91 17.12
C THR A 222 -22.15 -13.99 18.19
N VAL A 223 -20.91 -14.40 18.41
CA VAL A 223 -20.50 -15.17 19.60
C VAL A 223 -19.56 -14.28 20.41
N THR A 224 -19.84 -14.13 21.70
CA THR A 224 -19.04 -13.34 22.63
C THR A 224 -18.42 -14.24 23.68
N SER A 225 -17.56 -13.69 24.54
CA SER A 225 -17.14 -14.36 25.75
C SER A 225 -18.34 -14.68 26.64
N GLY A 226 -18.23 -15.78 27.37
CA GLY A 226 -19.11 -16.13 28.47
C GLY A 226 -18.31 -16.23 29.77
N SER A 227 -19.01 -16.30 30.89
CA SER A 227 -18.44 -16.30 32.23
C SER A 227 -18.45 -17.69 32.85
N TYR A 228 -17.34 -18.07 33.47
CA TYR A 228 -17.22 -19.25 34.33
C TYR A 228 -17.35 -18.89 35.83
N THR A 229 -17.35 -17.60 36.14
CA THR A 229 -17.52 -17.07 37.50
C THR A 229 -18.78 -16.20 37.59
N ALA A 230 -19.35 -16.04 38.79
CA ALA A 230 -20.55 -15.22 38.96
C ALA A 230 -20.21 -13.73 38.89
N ASP A 231 -21.13 -12.89 38.42
CA ASP A 231 -20.98 -11.41 38.34
C ASP A 231 -20.62 -10.78 39.69
N GLU A 232 -21.18 -11.31 40.79
CA GLU A 232 -20.88 -10.83 42.15
C GLU A 232 -19.41 -11.04 42.58
N SER A 233 -18.60 -11.71 41.74
CA SER A 233 -17.19 -11.99 41.96
C SER A 233 -16.27 -11.31 40.94
N THR A 234 -15.94 -11.98 39.84
CA THR A 234 -15.03 -11.49 38.78
C THR A 234 -15.59 -11.67 37.37
N GLY A 235 -16.83 -12.15 37.23
CA GLY A 235 -17.43 -12.48 35.94
C GLY A 235 -17.81 -11.24 35.12
N HIS A 236 -17.97 -11.43 33.80
CA HIS A 236 -18.36 -10.42 32.82
C HIS A 236 -19.26 -11.06 31.76
N PHE A 237 -20.10 -10.28 31.08
CA PHE A 237 -21.10 -10.83 30.15
C PHE A 237 -21.06 -10.20 28.77
N GLY A 238 -21.27 -11.04 27.76
CA GLY A 238 -21.28 -10.66 26.35
C GLY A 238 -22.37 -9.68 25.91
N ASN A 239 -23.40 -9.45 26.73
CA ASN A 239 -24.50 -8.53 26.43
C ASN A 239 -24.91 -7.66 27.65
N SER A 240 -24.10 -7.62 28.71
CA SER A 240 -24.36 -6.74 29.86
C SER A 240 -23.89 -5.30 29.61
N ALA A 241 -24.15 -4.43 30.59
CA ALA A 241 -23.61 -3.08 30.59
C ALA A 241 -22.08 -3.01 30.81
N GLU A 242 -21.47 -4.11 31.22
CA GLU A 242 -20.04 -4.26 31.55
C GLU A 242 -19.46 -5.40 30.68
N PRO A 243 -19.24 -5.18 29.37
CA PRO A 243 -18.60 -6.17 28.51
C PRO A 243 -17.20 -6.50 29.05
N SER A 244 -16.68 -7.70 28.75
CA SER A 244 -15.28 -8.06 29.03
C SER A 244 -14.37 -6.90 28.62
N ASP A 245 -13.42 -6.55 29.48
CA ASP A 245 -12.47 -5.47 29.23
C ASP A 245 -11.41 -5.87 28.20
N TYR A 246 -11.42 -7.14 27.76
CA TYR A 246 -10.40 -7.79 26.93
C TYR A 246 -8.98 -7.40 27.36
N SER A 247 -8.79 -7.25 28.68
CA SER A 247 -7.50 -6.84 29.23
C SER A 247 -6.41 -7.85 28.86
N ASN A 248 -5.16 -7.41 28.88
CA ASN A 248 -4.01 -8.26 28.54
C ASN A 248 -3.75 -9.38 29.58
N SER A 249 -4.70 -9.67 30.49
CA SER A 249 -4.60 -10.72 31.51
C SER A 249 -5.40 -11.95 31.11
N SER A 250 -4.84 -13.15 31.33
CA SER A 250 -5.54 -14.42 31.05
C SER A 250 -6.63 -14.66 32.09
N THR A 251 -7.88 -14.38 31.74
CA THR A 251 -9.06 -14.70 32.57
C THR A 251 -9.94 -15.72 31.85
N GLN A 252 -10.61 -16.61 32.61
CA GLN A 252 -11.55 -17.58 32.03
C GLN A 252 -12.81 -16.90 31.47
N ASP A 253 -13.12 -15.69 31.92
CA ASP A 253 -14.32 -14.93 31.53
C ASP A 253 -14.15 -14.18 30.20
N ASP A 254 -12.97 -14.25 29.57
CA ASP A 254 -12.71 -13.73 28.22
C ASP A 254 -12.92 -14.78 27.12
N VAL A 255 -13.21 -16.03 27.49
CA VAL A 255 -13.29 -17.16 26.56
C VAL A 255 -14.64 -17.18 25.86
N ALA A 256 -14.63 -17.05 24.53
CA ALA A 256 -15.80 -17.20 23.69
C ALA A 256 -16.01 -18.64 23.23
N LEU A 257 -14.93 -19.37 22.96
CA LEU A 257 -14.98 -20.78 22.55
C LEU A 257 -13.94 -21.57 23.36
N SER A 258 -14.36 -22.67 23.98
CA SER A 258 -13.47 -23.59 24.68
C SER A 258 -13.68 -25.02 24.20
N PHE A 259 -12.57 -25.73 23.97
CA PHE A 259 -12.55 -27.14 23.60
C PHE A 259 -11.60 -27.86 24.56
N THR A 260 -12.11 -28.85 25.30
CA THR A 260 -11.31 -29.58 26.31
C THR A 260 -11.37 -31.08 26.04
N ASP A 261 -10.21 -31.67 25.75
CA ASP A 261 -10.02 -33.11 25.62
C ASP A 261 -10.12 -33.85 26.97
N ASN A 262 -10.35 -35.16 26.89
CA ASN A 262 -10.36 -36.07 28.03
C ASN A 262 -9.31 -37.18 27.86
N SER A 263 -8.21 -37.09 28.61
CA SER A 263 -7.14 -38.11 28.68
C SER A 263 -7.56 -39.57 28.91
N ALA A 264 -8.80 -39.83 29.37
CA ALA A 264 -9.33 -41.19 29.49
C ALA A 264 -9.91 -41.76 28.19
N SER A 265 -10.15 -40.91 27.18
CA SER A 265 -10.65 -41.28 25.86
C SER A 265 -9.54 -41.92 25.01
N ALA A 266 -9.92 -42.78 24.07
CA ALA A 266 -9.01 -43.31 23.04
C ALA A 266 -9.24 -42.67 21.66
N ASN A 267 -10.20 -41.74 21.58
CA ASN A 267 -10.62 -41.06 20.36
C ASN A 267 -9.96 -39.69 20.32
N ARG A 268 -9.43 -39.30 19.15
CA ARG A 268 -9.07 -37.90 18.92
C ARG A 268 -10.30 -37.01 18.91
N MET A 269 -10.17 -35.78 19.38
CA MET A 269 -11.16 -34.72 19.29
C MET A 269 -10.92 -33.87 18.03
N VAL A 270 -11.92 -33.70 17.17
CA VAL A 270 -11.83 -32.89 15.95
C VAL A 270 -12.89 -31.79 16.01
N ASN A 271 -12.43 -30.54 16.05
CA ASN A 271 -13.26 -29.36 16.23
C ASN A 271 -13.19 -28.47 14.99
N THR A 272 -14.34 -28.22 14.35
CA THR A 272 -14.43 -27.35 13.17
C THR A 272 -15.34 -26.16 13.45
N VAL A 273 -14.79 -24.96 13.42
CA VAL A 273 -15.53 -23.71 13.63
C VAL A 273 -15.53 -22.88 12.34
N THR A 274 -16.70 -22.46 11.87
CA THR A 274 -16.84 -21.59 10.70
C THR A 274 -17.75 -20.40 10.99
N LEU A 275 -17.22 -19.19 10.81
CA LEU A 275 -17.96 -17.93 10.93
C LEU A 275 -18.13 -17.26 9.58
N ASN A 276 -19.38 -17.09 9.12
CA ASN A 276 -19.71 -16.38 7.88
C ASN A 276 -20.48 -15.09 8.18
N ASN A 277 -19.96 -13.94 7.76
CA ASN A 277 -20.57 -12.62 8.01
C ASN A 277 -20.85 -12.36 9.50
N SER A 278 -19.99 -12.86 10.38
CA SER A 278 -20.27 -12.97 11.81
C SER A 278 -19.18 -12.27 12.64
N GLN A 279 -19.44 -12.15 13.93
CA GLN A 279 -18.49 -11.56 14.89
C GLN A 279 -18.15 -12.57 15.99
N LEU A 280 -16.86 -12.72 16.27
CA LEU A 280 -16.34 -13.43 17.44
C LEU A 280 -15.68 -12.41 18.37
N LEU A 281 -16.11 -12.33 19.62
CA LEU A 281 -15.61 -11.35 20.57
C LEU A 281 -15.17 -12.08 21.85
N GLY A 282 -13.91 -12.50 21.90
CA GLY A 282 -13.32 -13.27 22.99
C GLY A 282 -12.30 -14.30 22.51
N ASP A 283 -11.67 -14.93 23.48
CA ASP A 283 -10.58 -15.86 23.28
C ASP A 283 -11.10 -17.24 22.84
N VAL A 284 -10.27 -17.96 22.09
CA VAL A 284 -10.50 -19.34 21.69
C VAL A 284 -9.45 -20.21 22.38
N MET A 285 -9.92 -21.12 23.23
CA MET A 285 -9.08 -22.00 24.04
C MET A 285 -9.23 -23.44 23.59
N PHE A 286 -8.10 -24.12 23.40
CA PHE A 286 -8.05 -25.54 23.10
C PHE A 286 -7.13 -26.26 24.08
N THR A 287 -7.62 -27.27 24.76
CA THR A 287 -6.82 -28.12 25.63
C THR A 287 -6.86 -29.54 25.09
N SER A 288 -5.69 -30.08 24.76
CA SER A 288 -5.49 -31.44 24.25
C SER A 288 -4.54 -32.20 25.17
N THR A 289 -4.82 -33.48 25.38
CA THR A 289 -3.95 -34.40 26.13
C THR A 289 -3.69 -35.65 25.32
N TRP A 290 -2.69 -36.44 25.71
CA TRP A 290 -2.53 -37.74 25.06
C TRP A 290 -3.73 -38.65 25.34
N ASN A 291 -4.30 -39.19 24.27
CA ASN A 291 -5.30 -40.25 24.33
C ASN A 291 -4.81 -41.42 25.19
N SER A 292 -5.73 -42.07 25.91
CA SER A 292 -5.46 -43.15 26.87
C SER A 292 -4.71 -44.36 26.31
N ASN A 293 -4.73 -44.55 24.99
CA ASN A 293 -4.00 -45.61 24.29
C ASN A 293 -2.58 -45.19 23.85
N PHE A 294 -2.22 -43.91 23.95
CA PHE A 294 -0.91 -43.36 23.61
C PHE A 294 0.00 -43.22 24.84
N ASP A 295 1.25 -43.65 24.71
CA ASP A 295 2.28 -43.65 25.75
C ASP A 295 3.45 -42.77 25.29
N SER A 296 3.49 -41.53 25.78
CA SER A 296 4.53 -40.54 25.44
C SER A 296 5.94 -40.93 25.89
N ALA A 297 6.10 -41.91 26.79
CA ALA A 297 7.40 -42.44 27.20
C ALA A 297 7.85 -43.63 26.35
N GLY A 298 6.93 -44.22 25.59
CA GLY A 298 7.10 -45.44 24.81
C GLY A 298 7.26 -46.71 25.63
N HIS A 299 6.83 -47.83 25.05
CA HIS A 299 6.96 -49.16 25.64
C HIS A 299 7.43 -50.21 24.64
N LEU A 300 7.90 -51.34 25.17
CA LEU A 300 8.35 -52.48 24.36
C LEU A 300 7.15 -53.27 23.82
N VAL A 301 7.14 -53.54 22.51
CA VAL A 301 6.05 -54.23 21.80
C VAL A 301 5.72 -55.62 22.40
N ASP A 302 6.73 -56.38 22.85
CA ASP A 302 6.54 -57.75 23.39
C ASP A 302 7.31 -58.05 24.69
N GLY A 303 7.90 -57.02 25.31
CA GLY A 303 8.74 -57.16 26.50
C GLY A 303 10.07 -57.91 26.29
N SER A 304 10.50 -58.20 25.05
CA SER A 304 11.79 -58.86 24.80
C SER A 304 12.54 -58.54 23.49
N THR A 305 12.08 -57.61 22.65
CA THR A 305 12.88 -57.04 21.56
C THR A 305 13.30 -55.60 21.84
N SER A 306 14.26 -55.08 21.07
CA SER A 306 14.78 -53.71 21.18
C SER A 306 13.87 -52.63 20.59
N ASP A 307 12.65 -52.99 20.20
CA ASP A 307 11.76 -52.15 19.40
C ASP A 307 10.72 -51.51 20.33
N TYR A 308 10.72 -50.18 20.35
CA TYR A 308 9.79 -49.35 21.12
C TYR A 308 8.66 -48.86 20.21
N THR A 309 7.50 -48.60 20.80
CA THR A 309 6.32 -47.98 20.19
C THR A 309 5.70 -47.02 21.21
N HIS A 310 5.03 -45.97 20.75
CA HIS A 310 4.18 -45.14 21.61
C HIS A 310 2.82 -45.80 21.90
N GLY A 311 2.53 -46.98 21.37
CA GLY A 311 1.15 -47.48 21.38
C GLY A 311 0.27 -46.61 20.49
N GLY A 312 -0.99 -46.45 20.86
CA GLY A 312 -1.93 -45.64 20.11
C GLY A 312 -2.36 -46.28 18.79
N TRP A 313 -2.70 -45.42 17.83
CA TRP A 313 -3.09 -45.78 16.47
C TRP A 313 -1.89 -45.83 15.51
N ASP A 314 -1.95 -46.73 14.51
CA ASP A 314 -0.90 -46.89 13.49
C ASP A 314 -0.70 -45.64 12.60
N ASP A 315 -1.73 -44.78 12.48
CA ASP A 315 -1.69 -43.52 11.74
C ASP A 315 -1.49 -42.38 12.76
N ASP A 316 -0.35 -41.69 12.69
CA ASP A 316 0.08 -40.67 13.65
C ASP A 316 -1.03 -39.65 13.93
N ASP A 317 -1.72 -39.16 12.90
CA ASP A 317 -2.78 -38.14 12.98
C ASP A 317 -4.03 -38.61 13.77
N GLN A 318 -4.22 -39.92 13.95
CA GLN A 318 -5.30 -40.45 14.78
C GLN A 318 -5.00 -40.33 16.29
N ASN A 319 -3.76 -40.00 16.65
CA ASN A 319 -3.35 -39.72 18.03
C ASN A 319 -3.35 -38.22 18.36
N VAL A 320 -3.87 -37.39 17.46
CA VAL A 320 -3.78 -35.92 17.52
C VAL A 320 -5.18 -35.32 17.44
N ASP A 321 -5.48 -34.42 18.37
CA ASP A 321 -6.68 -33.61 18.38
C ASP A 321 -6.52 -32.39 17.48
N HIS A 322 -7.62 -31.91 16.90
CA HIS A 322 -7.60 -30.79 15.95
C HIS A 322 -8.63 -29.73 16.32
N LEU A 323 -8.24 -28.47 16.15
CA LEU A 323 -9.14 -27.32 16.10
C LEU A 323 -8.85 -26.51 14.83
N THR A 324 -9.86 -26.35 13.98
CA THR A 324 -9.79 -25.46 12.83
C THR A 324 -10.81 -24.32 12.98
N LEU A 325 -10.33 -23.08 12.98
CA LEU A 325 -11.16 -21.87 13.01
C LEU A 325 -11.11 -21.14 11.66
N THR A 326 -12.24 -21.07 10.97
CA THR A 326 -12.37 -20.38 9.68
C THR A 326 -13.29 -19.15 9.77
N LEU A 327 -12.78 -18.01 9.34
CA LEU A 327 -13.53 -16.75 9.23
C LEU A 327 -13.74 -16.40 7.74
N ASN A 328 -14.99 -16.17 7.34
CA ASN A 328 -15.36 -15.71 6.01
C ASN A 328 -16.14 -14.39 6.10
N ASN A 329 -15.53 -13.28 5.67
CA ASN A 329 -16.11 -11.93 5.79
C ASN A 329 -16.59 -11.65 7.24
N SER A 330 -15.79 -12.08 8.23
CA SER A 330 -16.12 -12.04 9.66
C SER A 330 -15.06 -11.26 10.43
N SER A 331 -15.40 -10.77 11.61
CA SER A 331 -14.44 -10.08 12.49
C SER A 331 -14.24 -10.84 13.79
N TRP A 332 -12.99 -10.92 14.25
CA TRP A 332 -12.64 -11.47 15.54
C TRP A 332 -11.76 -10.52 16.34
N THR A 333 -12.10 -10.32 17.60
CA THR A 333 -11.25 -9.66 18.58
C THR A 333 -11.05 -10.62 19.74
N GLY A 334 -9.81 -11.01 20.02
CA GLY A 334 -9.46 -12.01 21.03
C GLY A 334 -8.13 -12.70 20.73
N ALA A 335 -7.75 -13.66 21.56
CA ALA A 335 -6.56 -14.49 21.40
C ALA A 335 -6.91 -15.96 21.11
N ALA A 336 -6.00 -16.68 20.46
CA ALA A 336 -6.10 -18.13 20.26
C ALA A 336 -5.02 -18.83 21.06
N ASN A 337 -5.36 -19.79 21.91
CA ASN A 337 -4.38 -20.49 22.71
C ASN A 337 -4.66 -21.98 22.77
N ILE A 338 -3.60 -22.78 22.62
CA ILE A 338 -3.60 -24.22 22.76
C ILE A 338 -2.72 -24.64 23.95
N ASP A 339 -3.26 -25.50 24.81
CA ASP A 339 -2.54 -26.25 25.84
C ASP A 339 -2.47 -27.71 25.39
N TYR A 340 -1.26 -28.27 25.27
CA TYR A 340 -1.03 -29.57 24.66
C TYR A 340 0.16 -30.29 25.33
N ASP A 341 0.10 -31.62 25.33
CA ASP A 341 1.26 -32.48 25.60
C ASP A 341 2.14 -32.65 24.36
N THR A 342 3.45 -32.87 24.56
CA THR A 342 4.42 -33.03 23.46
C THR A 342 5.39 -34.21 23.67
N VAL A 343 5.84 -34.84 22.59
CA VAL A 343 6.96 -35.78 22.54
C VAL A 343 8.15 -35.14 21.81
N THR A 344 9.34 -35.22 22.40
CA THR A 344 10.57 -34.66 21.81
C THR A 344 11.23 -35.66 20.83
N PRO A 345 12.03 -35.20 19.85
CA PRO A 345 12.70 -36.07 18.86
C PRO A 345 13.50 -37.23 19.46
N SER A 346 14.05 -37.04 20.66
CA SER A 346 14.86 -38.06 21.34
C SER A 346 14.06 -39.32 21.72
N GLN A 347 12.73 -39.23 21.69
CA GLN A 347 11.80 -40.29 22.03
C GLN A 347 10.93 -40.72 20.84
N PHE A 348 11.24 -40.28 19.61
CA PHE A 348 10.51 -40.75 18.42
C PHE A 348 10.86 -42.21 18.11
N TYR A 349 9.95 -43.12 18.46
CA TYR A 349 10.06 -44.55 18.19
C TYR A 349 9.40 -44.97 16.87
N ASP A 350 8.17 -44.54 16.64
CA ASP A 350 7.31 -44.92 15.50
C ASP A 350 6.46 -43.77 14.93
N ILE A 351 6.56 -42.57 15.51
CA ILE A 351 5.87 -41.35 15.09
C ILE A 351 6.77 -40.40 14.31
N THR A 352 6.16 -39.49 13.57
CA THR A 352 6.80 -38.34 12.91
C THR A 352 6.33 -37.02 13.51
N ALA A 353 7.17 -35.99 13.50
CA ALA A 353 6.77 -34.68 14.00
C ALA A 353 5.59 -34.09 13.21
N ASN A 354 4.65 -33.47 13.91
CA ASN A 354 3.46 -32.82 13.34
C ASN A 354 3.44 -31.30 13.56
N SER A 355 4.30 -30.77 14.43
CA SER A 355 4.37 -29.35 14.76
C SER A 355 5.80 -28.97 15.18
N LEU A 356 6.13 -27.70 15.24
CA LEU A 356 7.38 -27.18 15.80
C LEU A 356 7.13 -26.79 17.25
N ASP A 357 8.04 -27.13 18.17
CA ASP A 357 7.85 -26.75 19.57
C ASP A 357 8.00 -25.22 19.74
N PRO A 358 6.91 -24.47 20.01
CA PRO A 358 6.94 -23.01 20.20
C PRO A 358 7.68 -22.61 21.49
N ASN A 359 7.81 -23.54 22.44
CA ASN A 359 8.48 -23.35 23.73
C ASN A 359 9.91 -23.92 23.74
N ALA A 360 10.44 -24.31 22.58
CA ALA A 360 11.73 -24.96 22.49
C ALA A 360 12.83 -24.10 23.14
N THR A 361 13.36 -24.57 24.28
CA THR A 361 14.39 -23.87 25.07
C THR A 361 15.79 -23.95 24.48
N SER A 362 15.97 -24.74 23.42
CA SER A 362 17.24 -24.89 22.73
C SER A 362 17.32 -23.92 21.58
N SER A 363 17.94 -22.76 21.82
CA SER A 363 18.53 -22.06 20.70
C SER A 363 19.77 -22.78 20.21
N ASP A 364 20.07 -22.68 18.91
CA ASP A 364 21.43 -23.03 18.49
C ASP A 364 22.44 -21.97 18.96
N ASN A 365 23.72 -22.15 18.62
CA ASN A 365 24.79 -21.26 19.06
C ASN A 365 24.61 -19.78 18.62
N TRP A 366 23.63 -19.48 17.78
CA TRP A 366 23.29 -18.15 17.29
C TRP A 366 21.97 -17.62 17.83
N ASN A 367 21.42 -18.21 18.91
CA ASN A 367 20.14 -17.82 19.50
C ASN A 367 18.93 -17.95 18.56
N ARG A 368 19.05 -18.74 17.49
CA ARG A 368 17.91 -19.06 16.61
C ARG A 368 16.99 -20.05 17.33
N VAL A 369 15.68 -19.82 17.28
CA VAL A 369 14.67 -20.81 17.68
C VAL A 369 14.99 -22.09 16.93
N ASN A 370 15.36 -23.15 17.66
CA ASN A 370 15.32 -24.44 17.01
C ASN A 370 13.84 -24.78 16.87
N SER A 371 13.40 -24.89 15.64
CA SER A 371 12.20 -25.61 15.26
C SER A 371 12.43 -27.09 15.60
N ALA A 372 12.57 -27.42 16.89
CA ALA A 372 12.69 -28.79 17.34
C ALA A 372 11.40 -29.46 16.93
N SER A 373 11.50 -30.32 15.91
CA SER A 373 10.37 -31.08 15.41
C SER A 373 9.73 -31.80 16.58
N SER A 374 8.46 -31.53 16.85
CA SER A 374 7.77 -32.09 18.01
C SER A 374 6.56 -32.88 17.54
N PHE A 375 6.12 -33.81 18.37
CA PHE A 375 4.83 -34.45 18.16
C PHE A 375 3.89 -33.97 19.26
N GLN A 376 2.93 -33.12 18.90
CA GLN A 376 1.97 -32.50 19.81
C GLN A 376 0.66 -33.29 19.80
N SER A 377 0.03 -33.35 20.97
CA SER A 377 -1.28 -33.99 21.15
C SER A 377 -2.41 -33.22 20.47
N GLY A 378 -2.27 -31.90 20.27
CA GLY A 378 -3.26 -31.08 19.60
C GLY A 378 -2.66 -30.15 18.54
N ILE A 379 -3.46 -29.82 17.52
CA ILE A 379 -3.14 -28.87 16.44
C ILE A 379 -4.24 -27.81 16.34
N PHE A 380 -3.88 -26.53 16.32
CA PHE A 380 -4.79 -25.40 16.18
C PHE A 380 -4.48 -24.56 14.93
N ASP A 381 -5.32 -24.68 13.91
CA ASP A 381 -5.22 -23.93 12.66
C ASP A 381 -6.27 -22.81 12.52
N ILE A 382 -5.85 -21.68 11.95
CA ILE A 382 -6.71 -20.52 11.72
C ILE A 382 -6.65 -20.07 10.26
N ALA A 383 -7.82 -19.85 9.65
CA ALA A 383 -7.96 -19.34 8.30
C ALA A 383 -8.90 -18.13 8.21
N LEU A 384 -8.38 -16.98 7.76
CA LEU A 384 -9.16 -15.78 7.45
C LEU A 384 -9.36 -15.66 5.94
N ASN A 385 -10.60 -15.49 5.50
CA ASN A 385 -10.95 -15.37 4.09
C ASN A 385 -11.94 -14.22 3.86
N ASN A 386 -11.99 -13.74 2.62
CA ASN A 386 -13.01 -12.82 2.10
C ASN A 386 -13.12 -11.49 2.89
N GLY A 387 -11.98 -10.85 3.20
CA GLY A 387 -11.95 -9.59 3.93
C GLY A 387 -12.22 -9.73 5.44
N SER A 388 -11.96 -10.91 6.01
CA SER A 388 -12.07 -11.11 7.46
C SER A 388 -10.99 -10.33 8.21
N VAL A 389 -11.26 -9.99 9.47
CA VAL A 389 -10.33 -9.25 10.32
C VAL A 389 -10.14 -9.97 11.64
N TRP A 390 -8.89 -10.14 12.08
CA TRP A 390 -8.56 -10.55 13.44
C TRP A 390 -7.73 -9.45 14.13
N ASN A 391 -8.23 -8.95 15.25
CA ASN A 391 -7.49 -8.06 16.15
C ASN A 391 -7.06 -8.88 17.37
N THR A 392 -5.77 -9.12 17.51
CA THR A 392 -5.23 -9.85 18.66
C THR A 392 -5.28 -8.98 19.90
N THR A 393 -5.44 -9.60 21.06
CA THR A 393 -5.51 -8.89 22.36
C THR A 393 -4.48 -9.41 23.37
N LYS A 394 -4.01 -10.65 23.21
CA LYS A 394 -3.07 -11.34 24.11
C LYS A 394 -2.10 -12.20 23.29
N THR A 395 -1.24 -12.95 23.98
CA THR A 395 -0.44 -14.01 23.36
C THR A 395 -1.35 -15.07 22.75
N SER A 396 -1.13 -15.34 21.47
CA SER A 396 -1.76 -16.41 20.73
C SER A 396 -0.74 -17.46 20.35
N LEU A 397 -1.09 -18.73 20.53
CA LEU A 397 -0.30 -19.88 20.15
C LEU A 397 -1.15 -20.81 19.29
N ILE A 398 -0.70 -21.04 18.07
CA ILE A 398 -1.36 -21.82 17.02
C ILE A 398 -0.32 -22.54 16.16
N ASP A 399 -0.76 -23.44 15.29
CA ASP A 399 0.13 -24.13 14.35
C ASP A 399 0.20 -23.37 13.03
N THR A 400 -0.92 -23.23 12.31
CA THR A 400 -0.96 -22.52 11.03
C THR A 400 -1.87 -21.30 11.04
N LEU A 401 -1.39 -20.20 10.45
CA LEU A 401 -2.20 -19.02 10.15
C LEU A 401 -2.25 -18.72 8.65
N ALA A 402 -3.44 -18.83 8.05
CA ALA A 402 -3.70 -18.45 6.66
C ALA A 402 -4.54 -17.17 6.58
N ILE A 403 -4.02 -16.13 5.92
CA ILE A 403 -4.67 -14.82 5.76
C ILE A 403 -4.93 -14.56 4.27
N ASN A 404 -6.17 -14.78 3.83
CA ASN A 404 -6.50 -14.84 2.40
C ASN A 404 -7.52 -13.79 1.96
N SER A 405 -7.49 -13.46 0.68
CA SER A 405 -8.56 -12.73 -0.03
C SER A 405 -8.91 -11.39 0.62
N GLY A 406 -7.90 -10.55 0.82
CA GLY A 406 -8.04 -9.20 1.38
C GLY A 406 -8.28 -9.18 2.89
N SER A 407 -8.02 -10.29 3.58
CA SER A 407 -8.19 -10.37 5.03
C SER A 407 -7.04 -9.71 5.76
N GLN A 408 -7.26 -9.39 7.04
CA GLN A 408 -6.32 -8.63 7.85
C GLN A 408 -6.12 -9.26 9.23
N VAL A 409 -4.86 -9.29 9.69
CA VAL A 409 -4.51 -9.51 11.09
C VAL A 409 -3.83 -8.26 11.63
N ASN A 410 -4.33 -7.74 12.75
CA ASN A 410 -3.74 -6.62 13.46
C ASN A 410 -3.17 -7.16 14.77
N VAL A 411 -1.84 -7.19 14.85
CA VAL A 411 -1.12 -7.57 16.08
C VAL A 411 -1.04 -6.32 16.95
N ALA A 412 -1.91 -6.25 17.95
CA ALA A 412 -2.08 -5.09 18.82
C ALA A 412 -0.94 -4.94 19.85
N ASP A 413 -0.93 -3.79 20.51
CA ASP A 413 0.02 -3.44 21.58
C ASP A 413 0.03 -4.47 22.72
N GLY A 414 1.22 -4.99 22.99
CA GLY A 414 1.48 -6.00 24.03
C GLY A 414 0.90 -7.38 23.72
N SER A 415 0.46 -7.64 22.49
CA SER A 415 -0.03 -8.95 22.05
C SER A 415 1.01 -9.68 21.19
N SER A 416 0.92 -11.01 21.11
CA SER A 416 1.82 -11.80 20.29
C SER A 416 1.11 -12.91 19.53
N VAL A 417 1.66 -13.31 18.39
CA VAL A 417 1.20 -14.48 17.61
C VAL A 417 2.38 -15.38 17.34
N THR A 418 2.35 -16.59 17.89
CA THR A 418 3.32 -17.65 17.63
C THR A 418 2.65 -18.73 16.78
N SER A 419 3.27 -19.07 15.65
CA SER A 419 2.75 -20.03 14.68
C SER A 419 3.87 -20.73 13.92
N ASP A 420 3.77 -22.02 13.65
CA ASP A 420 4.72 -22.73 12.79
C ASP A 420 4.84 -22.07 11.42
N SER A 421 3.71 -21.74 10.80
CA SER A 421 3.71 -21.08 9.49
C SER A 421 2.59 -20.06 9.33
N ILE A 422 2.97 -18.92 8.75
CA ILE A 422 2.06 -17.82 8.46
C ILE A 422 2.08 -17.56 6.95
N THR A 423 0.92 -17.58 6.31
CA THR A 423 0.80 -17.32 4.87
C THR A 423 -0.23 -16.23 4.58
N LEU A 424 0.18 -15.18 3.88
CA LEU A 424 -0.69 -14.12 3.38
C LEU A 424 -0.88 -14.26 1.87
N ASN A 425 -2.13 -14.21 1.39
CA ASN A 425 -2.46 -14.32 -0.03
C ASN A 425 -3.63 -13.40 -0.42
N GLY A 426 -3.58 -12.84 -1.63
CA GLY A 426 -4.72 -12.17 -2.26
C GLY A 426 -4.95 -10.77 -1.70
N ALA A 427 -3.91 -9.94 -1.66
CA ALA A 427 -3.91 -8.58 -1.11
C ALA A 427 -4.30 -8.51 0.37
N SER A 428 -3.93 -9.53 1.14
CA SER A 428 -4.12 -9.58 2.59
C SER A 428 -3.07 -8.75 3.33
N THR A 429 -3.32 -8.42 4.59
CA THR A 429 -2.39 -7.62 5.39
C THR A 429 -2.16 -8.19 6.79
N MET A 430 -0.93 -8.14 7.26
CA MET A 430 -0.61 -8.28 8.69
C MET A 430 0.07 -7.00 9.15
N ASN A 431 -0.52 -6.32 10.13
CA ASN A 431 0.04 -5.12 10.72
C ASN A 431 0.57 -5.46 12.10
N ILE A 432 1.88 -5.34 12.30
CA ILE A 432 2.50 -5.50 13.61
C ILE A 432 2.65 -4.10 14.19
N GLY A 433 1.81 -3.79 15.19
CA GLY A 433 1.77 -2.50 15.89
C GLY A 433 2.88 -2.35 16.93
N GLU A 434 2.93 -1.21 17.60
CA GLU A 434 3.83 -0.93 18.75
C GLU A 434 3.79 -2.10 19.76
N ASP A 435 4.93 -2.57 20.25
CA ASP A 435 5.06 -3.70 21.21
C ASP A 435 4.40 -5.04 20.80
N GLY A 436 3.86 -5.15 19.58
CA GLY A 436 3.35 -6.39 19.01
C GLY A 436 4.48 -7.33 18.59
N ALA A 437 4.29 -8.63 18.75
CA ALA A 437 5.28 -9.65 18.36
C ALA A 437 4.68 -10.76 17.50
N VAL A 438 5.42 -11.18 16.47
CA VAL A 438 5.08 -12.35 15.66
C VAL A 438 6.28 -13.27 15.59
N ASP A 439 6.08 -14.54 15.93
CA ASP A 439 7.10 -15.57 15.88
C ASP A 439 6.64 -16.70 14.98
N THR A 440 7.44 -17.07 13.98
CA THR A 440 7.13 -18.18 13.09
C THR A 440 8.36 -18.91 12.58
N ASP A 441 8.23 -20.13 12.06
CA ASP A 441 9.31 -20.74 11.29
C ASP A 441 9.34 -20.15 9.87
N HIS A 442 8.17 -20.09 9.24
CA HIS A 442 8.05 -19.65 7.85
C HIS A 442 6.94 -18.62 7.65
N LEU A 443 7.33 -17.41 7.27
CA LEU A 443 6.42 -16.36 6.84
C LEU A 443 6.39 -16.26 5.32
N THR A 444 5.24 -16.50 4.69
CA THR A 444 5.04 -16.30 3.25
C THR A 444 4.13 -15.10 2.99
N ILE A 445 4.62 -14.12 2.22
CA ILE A 445 3.90 -12.93 1.78
C ILE A 445 3.70 -13.02 0.27
N ASP A 446 2.49 -13.37 -0.17
CA ASP A 446 2.17 -13.69 -1.56
C ASP A 446 1.08 -12.76 -2.13
N THR A 447 1.07 -12.60 -3.45
CA THR A 447 -0.04 -12.06 -4.25
C THR A 447 -0.48 -10.67 -3.76
N ASN A 448 0.45 -9.71 -3.83
CA ASN A 448 0.29 -8.31 -3.40
C ASN A 448 -0.14 -8.13 -1.94
N SER A 449 0.07 -9.13 -1.08
CA SER A 449 -0.14 -9.00 0.36
C SER A 449 0.98 -8.21 1.03
N THR A 450 0.72 -7.65 2.21
CA THR A 450 1.71 -6.82 2.91
C THR A 450 1.83 -7.21 4.38
N VAL A 451 3.06 -7.38 4.85
CA VAL A 451 3.38 -7.36 6.28
C VAL A 451 4.02 -6.02 6.58
N THR A 452 3.41 -5.26 7.49
CA THR A 452 3.90 -3.94 7.90
C THR A 452 4.44 -4.00 9.33
N LEU A 453 5.71 -3.61 9.48
CA LEU A 453 6.34 -3.34 10.76
C LEU A 453 6.13 -1.86 11.07
N SER A 454 5.22 -1.58 12.02
CA SER A 454 4.77 -0.21 12.34
C SER A 454 5.79 0.54 13.21
N ASP A 455 5.35 1.55 13.96
CA ASP A 455 6.19 2.43 14.78
C ASP A 455 6.68 1.74 16.06
N ASP A 456 7.89 2.06 16.52
CA ASP A 456 8.45 1.64 17.83
C ASP A 456 8.32 0.14 18.17
N VAL A 457 8.35 -0.76 17.17
CA VAL A 457 8.09 -2.21 17.39
C VAL A 457 9.28 -2.97 17.98
N SER A 458 10.21 -2.29 18.66
CA SER A 458 11.19 -3.02 19.47
C SER A 458 10.48 -3.49 20.74
N SER A 459 9.99 -4.73 20.73
CA SER A 459 9.41 -5.32 21.93
C SER A 459 10.41 -5.20 23.09
N ALA A 460 9.96 -4.70 24.25
CA ALA A 460 10.81 -4.60 25.44
C ALA A 460 11.31 -5.97 25.96
N TRP A 461 10.85 -7.09 25.38
CA TRP A 461 11.00 -8.46 25.90
C TRP A 461 11.78 -9.43 24.99
N SER A 462 11.71 -9.32 23.65
CA SER A 462 12.35 -10.25 22.70
C SER A 462 13.33 -9.60 21.69
N GLY A 463 13.38 -8.27 21.61
CA GLY A 463 14.38 -7.54 20.83
C GLY A 463 14.07 -7.36 19.33
N ALA A 464 13.05 -8.03 18.78
CA ALA A 464 12.53 -7.81 17.42
C ALA A 464 10.99 -8.01 17.37
N ALA A 465 10.31 -7.31 16.45
CA ALA A 465 8.87 -7.36 16.21
C ALA A 465 8.41 -8.65 15.53
N LEU A 466 9.26 -9.13 14.63
CA LEU A 466 9.01 -10.28 13.80
C LEU A 466 10.22 -11.20 13.87
N TYR A 467 10.02 -12.41 14.35
CA TYR A 467 10.97 -13.48 14.25
C TYR A 467 10.46 -14.50 13.23
N ALA A 468 11.30 -14.83 12.25
CA ALA A 468 11.00 -15.90 11.29
C ALA A 468 12.28 -16.62 10.90
N ASN A 469 12.33 -17.96 10.88
CA ASN A 469 13.52 -18.63 10.34
C ASN A 469 13.70 -18.29 8.85
N THR A 470 12.59 -18.25 8.10
CA THR A 470 12.56 -17.78 6.70
C THR A 470 11.38 -16.83 6.48
N ILE A 471 11.66 -15.70 5.81
CA ILE A 471 10.64 -14.80 5.26
C ILE A 471 10.70 -14.90 3.75
N THR A 472 9.60 -15.27 3.12
CA THR A 472 9.47 -15.36 1.67
C THR A 472 8.47 -14.32 1.17
N ALA A 473 8.92 -13.33 0.41
CA ALA A 473 8.05 -12.42 -0.32
C ALA A 473 8.01 -12.79 -1.81
N THR A 474 6.81 -12.89 -2.39
CA THR A 474 6.62 -13.29 -3.79
C THR A 474 5.36 -12.71 -4.41
N ASN A 475 5.27 -12.69 -5.75
CA ASN A 475 4.10 -12.21 -6.51
C ASN A 475 3.59 -10.82 -6.08
N GLY A 476 4.50 -9.87 -5.84
CA GLY A 476 4.17 -8.52 -5.39
C GLY A 476 3.94 -8.41 -3.87
N GLY A 477 4.07 -9.52 -3.13
CA GLY A 477 4.06 -9.52 -1.68
C GLY A 477 5.17 -8.63 -1.12
N MET A 478 4.87 -7.91 -0.03
CA MET A 478 5.74 -6.86 0.50
C MET A 478 5.99 -7.04 1.99
N LEU A 479 7.26 -7.06 2.39
CA LEU A 479 7.69 -6.75 3.74
C LEU A 479 8.02 -5.26 3.81
N ASN A 480 7.26 -4.50 4.59
CA ASN A 480 7.34 -3.05 4.68
C ASN A 480 7.82 -2.60 6.06
N VAL A 481 8.89 -1.80 6.08
CA VAL A 481 9.44 -1.14 7.27
C VAL A 481 9.04 0.33 7.23
N GLU A 482 8.14 0.76 8.13
CA GLU A 482 7.64 2.13 8.14
C GLU A 482 8.73 3.19 8.40
N THR A 483 8.52 4.40 7.88
CA THR A 483 9.49 5.53 7.87
C THR A 483 9.88 6.07 9.25
N SER A 484 9.13 5.74 10.30
CA SER A 484 9.36 6.24 11.66
C SER A 484 10.42 5.47 12.43
N ASN A 485 10.89 4.32 11.94
CA ASN A 485 11.84 3.42 12.62
C ASN A 485 13.32 3.86 12.60
N ASN A 486 13.59 5.17 12.62
CA ASN A 486 14.94 5.72 12.60
C ASN A 486 15.73 5.37 13.89
N GLY A 487 16.50 4.28 13.85
CA GLY A 487 17.43 3.89 14.92
C GLY A 487 17.09 2.60 15.69
N ALA A 488 16.04 1.86 15.30
CA ALA A 488 15.79 0.53 15.84
C ALA A 488 16.90 -0.43 15.37
N SER A 489 17.57 -1.12 16.30
CA SER A 489 18.73 -1.98 15.99
C SER A 489 18.36 -3.30 15.31
N SER A 490 17.10 -3.73 15.39
CA SER A 490 16.54 -4.89 14.67
C SER A 490 15.01 -4.82 14.72
N LEU A 491 14.34 -4.67 13.58
CA LEU A 491 12.87 -4.72 13.53
C LEU A 491 12.35 -6.13 13.31
N PHE A 492 13.07 -6.91 12.50
CA PHE A 492 12.83 -8.33 12.36
C PHE A 492 14.14 -9.10 12.40
N THR A 493 14.07 -10.33 12.87
CA THR A 493 15.17 -11.29 12.82
C THR A 493 14.76 -12.43 11.91
N ALA A 494 15.59 -12.72 10.90
CA ALA A 494 15.43 -13.92 10.10
C ALA A 494 16.75 -14.60 9.75
N GLY A 495 16.70 -15.91 9.53
CA GLY A 495 17.82 -16.62 8.93
C GLY A 495 17.97 -16.26 7.45
N THR A 496 16.85 -16.25 6.74
CA THR A 496 16.80 -15.92 5.31
C THR A 496 15.64 -14.98 5.02
N LEU A 497 15.93 -13.91 4.28
CA LEU A 497 14.94 -13.10 3.58
C LEU A 497 14.98 -13.47 2.10
N GLU A 498 14.01 -14.25 1.66
CA GLU A 498 13.82 -14.61 0.26
C GLU A 498 12.90 -13.61 -0.44
N LEU A 499 13.44 -12.85 -1.38
CA LEU A 499 12.66 -11.97 -2.26
C LEU A 499 12.61 -12.60 -3.64
N THR A 500 11.53 -13.29 -3.97
CA THR A 500 11.43 -14.08 -5.19
C THR A 500 10.24 -13.65 -6.05
N SER A 501 10.16 -14.16 -7.27
CA SER A 501 9.00 -13.98 -8.14
C SER A 501 8.32 -15.33 -8.33
N GLY A 502 6.99 -15.38 -8.47
CA GLY A 502 6.31 -16.64 -8.73
C GLY A 502 6.74 -17.29 -10.04
N ASN A 503 6.39 -18.57 -10.17
CA ASN A 503 6.77 -19.40 -11.32
C ASN A 503 5.97 -19.09 -12.61
N VAL A 504 5.12 -18.06 -12.60
CA VAL A 504 4.20 -17.73 -13.70
C VAL A 504 4.13 -16.21 -13.86
N ALA A 505 4.42 -15.70 -15.06
CA ALA A 505 4.16 -14.30 -15.40
C ALA A 505 2.65 -14.03 -15.53
N ASP A 506 2.22 -12.78 -15.37
CA ASP A 506 0.83 -12.45 -15.69
C ASP A 506 0.50 -12.69 -17.18
N ASN A 507 -0.76 -12.49 -17.55
CA ASN A 507 -1.22 -12.61 -18.93
C ASN A 507 -0.52 -11.65 -19.91
N ASN A 508 0.25 -10.68 -19.41
CA ASN A 508 0.99 -9.68 -20.15
C ASN A 508 2.51 -9.94 -20.17
N GLY A 509 2.99 -10.99 -19.50
CA GLY A 509 4.40 -11.34 -19.40
C GLY A 509 5.18 -10.53 -18.35
N ASN A 510 4.51 -9.88 -17.41
CA ASN A 510 5.13 -9.13 -16.32
C ASN A 510 5.55 -10.05 -15.16
N VAL A 511 6.67 -9.69 -14.53
CA VAL A 511 7.23 -10.38 -13.36
C VAL A 511 6.82 -9.62 -12.10
N TYR A 512 6.10 -10.29 -11.20
CA TYR A 512 5.75 -9.74 -9.90
C TYR A 512 6.70 -10.35 -8.85
N ALA A 513 7.63 -9.53 -8.42
CA ALA A 513 8.65 -9.86 -7.43
C ALA A 513 8.15 -9.58 -6.02
N GLY A 514 8.66 -10.31 -5.04
CA GLY A 514 8.64 -9.93 -3.64
C GLY A 514 9.39 -8.63 -3.42
N VAL A 515 8.86 -7.80 -2.53
CA VAL A 515 9.37 -6.47 -2.24
C VAL A 515 9.80 -6.41 -0.78
N PHE A 516 11.02 -5.96 -0.54
CA PHE A 516 11.43 -5.44 0.76
C PHE A 516 11.51 -3.92 0.67
N ASN A 517 10.64 -3.22 1.39
CA ASN A 517 10.59 -1.76 1.38
C ASN A 517 11.13 -1.21 2.71
N ILE A 518 12.23 -0.47 2.64
CA ILE A 518 12.83 0.21 3.79
C ILE A 518 12.46 1.70 3.86
N ASN A 519 11.74 2.23 2.87
CA ASN A 519 11.41 3.65 2.75
C ASN A 519 12.67 4.55 2.93
N SER A 520 12.67 5.48 3.90
CA SER A 520 13.80 6.38 4.20
C SER A 520 14.70 5.90 5.34
N ASN A 521 14.59 4.64 5.77
CA ASN A 521 15.35 4.13 6.92
C ASN A 521 16.81 3.81 6.55
N ASN A 522 17.70 3.90 7.54
CA ASN A 522 19.02 3.27 7.50
C ASN A 522 18.91 1.90 8.18
N TYR A 523 18.84 0.84 7.38
CA TYR A 523 18.55 -0.52 7.87
C TYR A 523 19.77 -1.43 7.71
N VAL A 524 20.04 -2.24 8.74
CA VAL A 524 21.04 -3.31 8.69
C VAL A 524 20.31 -4.65 8.68
N LEU A 525 20.39 -5.37 7.57
CA LEU A 525 19.83 -6.69 7.40
C LEU A 525 20.84 -7.75 7.87
N ASN A 526 20.61 -8.28 9.08
CA ASN A 526 21.35 -9.41 9.64
C ASN A 526 20.71 -10.76 9.26
N SER A 527 20.38 -10.92 7.98
CA SER A 527 19.75 -12.11 7.40
C SER A 527 20.35 -12.37 6.03
N ASP A 528 20.41 -13.62 5.61
CA ASP A 528 20.83 -13.95 4.25
C ASP A 528 19.76 -13.42 3.27
N LEU A 529 20.17 -12.54 2.36
CA LEU A 529 19.31 -12.00 1.32
C LEU A 529 19.37 -12.92 0.09
N VAL A 530 18.32 -13.68 -0.13
CA VAL A 530 18.30 -14.74 -1.14
C VAL A 530 17.27 -14.47 -2.22
N ASN A 531 17.66 -14.72 -3.47
CA ASN A 531 16.78 -14.80 -4.61
C ASN A 531 17.18 -16.01 -5.45
N ASP A 532 16.41 -17.09 -5.34
CA ASP A 532 16.57 -18.28 -6.18
C ASP A 532 15.51 -18.31 -7.32
N ARG A 533 15.43 -17.23 -8.11
CA ARG A 533 15.26 -17.27 -9.60
C ARG A 533 14.04 -18.06 -10.16
N THR A 534 13.93 -18.53 -11.43
CA THR A 534 13.92 -17.81 -12.71
C THR A 534 12.73 -18.22 -13.62
N TRP A 535 12.09 -17.35 -14.44
CA TRP A 535 11.14 -17.81 -15.51
C TRP A 535 11.74 -17.85 -16.94
N ASP A 536 13.07 -18.02 -17.00
CA ASP A 536 14.00 -18.14 -18.14
C ASP A 536 13.78 -17.23 -19.39
N THR A 537 14.29 -15.99 -19.46
CA THR A 537 14.23 -15.19 -20.72
C THR A 537 15.54 -14.99 -21.52
N THR A 538 16.72 -15.50 -21.19
CA THR A 538 17.06 -16.92 -21.30
C THR A 538 18.18 -17.35 -20.30
N GLN A 539 18.02 -17.02 -19.00
CA GLN A 539 18.99 -17.18 -17.87
C GLN A 539 20.32 -16.41 -18.08
N ALA A 540 21.15 -15.99 -17.12
CA ALA A 540 21.35 -16.29 -15.72
C ALA A 540 20.18 -15.88 -14.81
N ASN A 541 19.59 -16.89 -14.18
CA ASN A 541 18.68 -16.84 -13.05
C ASN A 541 17.60 -15.72 -13.05
N TYR A 542 17.03 -15.46 -14.23
CA TYR A 542 16.03 -14.45 -14.58
C TYR A 542 14.71 -14.43 -13.79
N GLY A 543 14.42 -13.32 -13.15
CA GLY A 543 13.50 -13.15 -12.05
C GLY A 543 14.24 -12.20 -11.13
N TYR A 544 13.56 -11.46 -10.26
CA TYR A 544 14.25 -10.53 -9.37
C TYR A 544 13.46 -10.39 -8.08
N GLY A 545 14.16 -10.09 -6.99
CA GLY A 545 13.56 -9.42 -5.84
C GLY A 545 13.54 -7.91 -6.06
N ILE A 546 12.72 -7.17 -5.33
CA ILE A 546 12.76 -5.71 -5.31
C ILE A 546 13.20 -5.24 -3.94
N ILE A 547 14.23 -4.40 -3.92
CA ILE A 547 14.54 -3.54 -2.78
C ILE A 547 13.95 -2.17 -3.09
N ALA A 548 12.97 -1.74 -2.30
CA ALA A 548 12.33 -0.45 -2.43
C ALA A 548 12.80 0.49 -1.32
N MET A 549 13.06 1.75 -1.69
CA MET A 549 13.52 2.79 -0.77
C MET A 549 13.27 4.18 -1.35
N ASN A 550 13.37 5.20 -0.50
CA ASN A 550 13.52 6.57 -0.94
C ASN A 550 15.02 6.87 -1.17
N SER A 551 15.32 7.96 -1.88
CA SER A 551 16.68 8.43 -2.16
C SER A 551 17.53 8.74 -0.91
N ASP A 552 16.91 8.77 0.26
CA ASP A 552 17.53 8.99 1.56
C ASP A 552 17.59 7.77 2.48
N GLY A 553 17.03 6.63 2.05
CA GLY A 553 17.25 5.35 2.72
C GLY A 553 18.62 4.75 2.41
N HIS A 554 19.04 3.82 3.27
CA HIS A 554 20.28 3.04 3.12
C HIS A 554 20.06 1.62 3.66
N LEU A 555 20.54 0.62 2.92
CA LEU A 555 20.50 -0.78 3.30
C LEU A 555 21.91 -1.35 3.39
N THR A 556 22.32 -1.79 4.58
CA THR A 556 23.45 -2.69 4.73
C THR A 556 22.95 -4.14 4.76
N VAL A 557 23.57 -5.03 3.99
CA VAL A 557 23.31 -6.47 4.05
C VAL A 557 24.53 -7.16 4.64
N ASN A 558 24.40 -7.64 5.88
CA ASN A 558 25.44 -8.37 6.59
C ASN A 558 25.36 -9.88 6.36
N GLY A 559 24.16 -10.43 6.17
CA GLY A 559 23.98 -11.89 6.14
C GLY A 559 23.81 -12.49 7.54
N ASN A 560 23.44 -13.76 7.59
CA ASN A 560 23.27 -14.50 8.83
C ASN A 560 24.62 -15.03 9.33
N GLY A 561 25.07 -14.57 10.50
CA GLY A 561 26.30 -15.03 11.15
C GLY A 561 27.45 -14.02 11.14
N ASP A 562 27.32 -12.92 10.39
CA ASP A 562 28.29 -11.82 10.31
C ASP A 562 27.87 -10.68 11.25
N ILE A 563 28.18 -10.84 12.54
CA ILE A 563 27.81 -9.88 13.58
C ILE A 563 28.91 -8.83 13.71
N ASN A 564 28.90 -7.81 12.85
CA ASN A 564 29.49 -6.50 13.15
C ASN A 564 28.72 -5.36 12.45
N SER A 565 28.40 -4.34 13.24
CA SER A 565 27.69 -3.13 12.82
C SER A 565 28.69 -2.03 12.47
N GLY A 566 28.96 -1.83 11.18
CA GLY A 566 29.46 -0.56 10.64
C GLY A 566 30.95 -0.25 10.85
N ASP A 567 31.64 0.00 9.73
CA ASP A 567 32.95 0.66 9.54
C ASP A 567 34.22 -0.19 9.42
N GLU A 568 34.21 -1.51 9.64
CA GLU A 568 35.39 -2.35 9.38
C GLU A 568 35.01 -3.58 8.53
N ALA A 569 35.63 -3.71 7.35
CA ALA A 569 35.54 -4.91 6.52
C ALA A 569 35.88 -6.15 7.37
N ASP A 570 34.90 -7.02 7.62
CA ASP A 570 35.12 -8.15 8.50
C ASP A 570 36.14 -9.10 7.88
N ALA A 571 37.20 -9.37 8.62
CA ALA A 571 38.16 -10.40 8.27
C ALA A 571 37.53 -11.82 8.37
N SER A 572 36.38 -11.99 9.04
CA SER A 572 35.62 -13.25 9.14
C SER A 572 35.06 -13.69 7.79
N SER A 573 34.50 -12.77 7.01
CA SER A 573 33.86 -13.01 5.69
C SER A 573 34.80 -13.68 4.68
N THR A 574 36.11 -13.54 4.88
CA THR A 574 37.11 -14.23 4.05
C THR A 574 37.25 -15.73 4.36
N SER A 575 36.60 -16.23 5.41
CA SER A 575 36.90 -17.53 6.03
C SER A 575 35.71 -18.36 6.52
N ASP A 576 34.48 -17.83 6.61
CA ASP A 576 33.27 -18.57 7.05
C ASP A 576 32.50 -19.27 5.92
N ASN A 577 32.73 -18.89 4.66
CA ASN A 577 32.08 -19.48 3.47
C ASN A 577 30.54 -19.37 3.51
N VAL A 578 29.99 -18.40 4.25
CA VAL A 578 28.58 -17.98 4.22
C VAL A 578 28.46 -16.84 3.19
N ILE A 579 27.32 -16.76 2.49
CA ILE A 579 27.09 -15.71 1.48
C ILE A 579 25.94 -14.84 1.94
N ALA A 580 26.21 -13.57 2.24
CA ALA A 580 25.22 -12.63 2.79
C ALA A 580 24.11 -12.26 1.80
N ALA A 581 24.45 -12.18 0.51
CA ALA A 581 23.48 -11.90 -0.55
C ALA A 581 23.76 -12.72 -1.81
N THR A 582 22.72 -13.36 -2.34
CA THR A 582 22.77 -14.14 -3.59
C THR A 582 21.54 -13.87 -4.45
N GLY A 583 21.72 -13.89 -5.78
CA GLY A 583 20.62 -13.73 -6.75
C GLY A 583 20.51 -12.33 -7.38
N ASN A 584 19.37 -12.04 -8.00
CA ASN A 584 19.17 -10.81 -8.77
C ASN A 584 18.13 -9.90 -8.11
N TYR A 585 18.45 -8.60 -8.01
CA TYR A 585 17.59 -7.60 -7.41
C TYR A 585 17.44 -6.38 -8.31
N LYS A 586 16.24 -5.77 -8.24
CA LYS A 586 16.02 -4.42 -8.73
C LYS A 586 15.86 -3.46 -7.56
N VAL A 587 16.52 -2.31 -7.65
CA VAL A 587 16.39 -1.23 -6.68
C VAL A 587 15.39 -0.22 -7.21
N ARG A 588 14.30 -0.02 -6.46
CA ARG A 588 13.23 0.91 -6.78
C ARG A 588 13.32 2.13 -5.87
N ILE A 589 13.33 3.31 -6.49
CA ILE A 589 13.35 4.58 -5.77
C ILE A 589 11.95 5.17 -5.81
N ASP A 590 11.30 5.22 -4.64
CA ASP A 590 9.87 5.48 -4.53
C ASP A 590 9.53 6.97 -4.42
N ASN A 591 10.47 7.81 -3.99
CA ASN A 591 10.28 9.26 -3.98
C ASN A 591 10.72 9.93 -5.29
N ALA A 592 10.03 11.01 -5.62
CA ALA A 592 10.46 11.98 -6.62
C ALA A 592 10.28 13.38 -6.01
N THR A 593 11.25 14.26 -6.21
CA THR A 593 11.25 15.61 -5.64
C THR A 593 12.00 16.58 -6.54
N GLY A 594 11.49 17.80 -6.68
CA GLY A 594 12.21 18.89 -7.36
C GLY A 594 13.27 19.54 -6.47
N ALA A 595 13.32 19.23 -5.17
CA ALA A 595 14.29 19.76 -4.24
C ALA A 595 15.63 18.99 -4.26
N GLY A 596 16.67 19.61 -3.73
CA GLY A 596 18.00 19.01 -3.56
C GLY A 596 18.96 19.30 -4.72
N SER A 597 20.24 19.34 -4.38
CA SER A 597 21.35 19.61 -5.30
C SER A 597 21.97 18.30 -5.82
N VAL A 598 22.81 18.39 -6.83
CA VAL A 598 23.60 17.27 -7.36
C VAL A 598 24.45 16.64 -6.25
N ALA A 599 24.96 17.44 -5.31
CA ALA A 599 25.77 16.96 -4.19
C ALA A 599 24.99 16.08 -3.20
N ASP A 600 23.67 16.26 -3.09
CA ASP A 600 22.81 15.48 -2.20
C ASP A 600 22.55 14.05 -2.72
N TYR A 601 22.70 13.85 -4.04
CA TYR A 601 22.28 12.61 -4.71
C TYR A 601 23.41 11.89 -5.45
N LYS A 602 24.27 12.60 -6.18
CA LYS A 602 25.24 11.99 -7.10
C LYS A 602 26.26 11.12 -6.35
N GLY A 603 26.25 9.83 -6.64
CA GLY A 603 27.18 8.87 -6.03
C GLY A 603 26.83 8.53 -4.58
N LYS A 604 25.67 8.96 -4.07
CA LYS A 604 25.19 8.56 -2.75
C LYS A 604 24.97 7.06 -2.71
N GLU A 605 25.48 6.42 -1.67
CA GLU A 605 25.30 5.00 -1.40
C GLU A 605 23.86 4.71 -0.97
N LEU A 606 23.27 3.68 -1.59
CA LEU A 606 21.93 3.17 -1.30
C LEU A 606 22.00 1.80 -0.62
N ILE A 607 22.89 0.93 -1.11
CA ILE A 607 23.04 -0.43 -0.61
C ILE A 607 24.52 -0.75 -0.47
N TYR A 608 24.91 -1.37 0.63
CA TYR A 608 26.22 -1.97 0.82
C TYR A 608 26.07 -3.44 1.25
N VAL A 609 26.68 -4.36 0.51
CA VAL A 609 26.73 -5.78 0.88
C VAL A 609 28.08 -6.07 1.53
N ASP A 610 28.06 -6.35 2.84
CA ASP A 610 29.26 -6.54 3.65
C ASP A 610 29.81 -7.97 3.57
N ASP A 611 29.95 -8.49 2.34
CA ASP A 611 30.49 -9.83 2.10
C ASP A 611 31.27 -9.87 0.78
N VAL A 612 32.56 -10.19 0.89
CA VAL A 612 33.47 -10.30 -0.27
C VAL A 612 33.11 -11.43 -1.23
N ASN A 613 32.33 -12.42 -0.77
CA ASN A 613 31.91 -13.58 -1.56
C ASN A 613 30.52 -13.40 -2.18
N THR A 614 29.84 -12.27 -1.96
CA THR A 614 28.54 -12.01 -2.57
C THR A 614 28.58 -12.15 -4.08
N ASN A 615 27.53 -12.76 -4.63
CA ASN A 615 27.30 -12.84 -6.07
C ASN A 615 26.01 -12.11 -6.49
N ALA A 616 25.42 -11.34 -5.58
CA ALA A 616 24.18 -10.62 -5.83
C ALA A 616 24.38 -9.54 -6.91
N THR A 617 23.38 -9.39 -7.78
CA THR A 617 23.35 -8.32 -8.77
C THR A 617 22.23 -7.33 -8.46
N PHE A 618 22.52 -6.04 -8.62
CA PHE A 618 21.57 -4.96 -8.40
C PHE A 618 21.46 -4.10 -9.66
N SER A 619 20.23 -3.90 -10.12
CA SER A 619 19.92 -3.05 -11.29
C SER A 619 18.80 -2.08 -10.98
N ALA A 620 18.68 -0.99 -11.74
CA ALA A 620 17.60 -0.04 -11.54
C ALA A 620 16.23 -0.65 -11.89
N ALA A 621 15.23 -0.47 -11.00
CA ALA A 621 13.83 -0.70 -11.33
C ALA A 621 13.23 0.47 -12.12
N ASN A 622 13.65 1.70 -11.79
CA ASN A 622 13.15 2.95 -12.36
C ASN A 622 14.22 4.05 -12.37
N LYS A 623 13.89 5.14 -13.07
CA LYS A 623 14.52 6.46 -12.85
C LYS A 623 13.64 7.23 -11.87
N ALA A 624 14.26 7.99 -10.97
CA ALA A 624 13.59 8.91 -10.06
C ALA A 624 14.07 10.34 -10.32
N ASP A 625 13.15 11.30 -10.27
CA ASP A 625 13.45 12.72 -10.43
C ASP A 625 13.87 13.27 -9.07
N LEU A 626 15.13 13.69 -8.95
CA LEU A 626 15.69 14.20 -7.70
C LEU A 626 16.43 15.51 -8.00
N GLY A 627 15.81 16.63 -7.66
CA GLY A 627 16.33 17.95 -8.02
C GLY A 627 16.22 18.23 -9.52
N ALA A 628 17.32 18.69 -10.11
CA ALA A 628 17.42 19.04 -11.54
C ALA A 628 17.59 17.82 -12.47
N TYR A 629 17.99 16.67 -11.94
CA TYR A 629 18.36 15.50 -12.73
C TYR A 629 17.53 14.27 -12.36
N THR A 630 17.49 13.33 -13.31
CA THR A 630 17.01 11.98 -13.06
C THR A 630 18.15 11.10 -12.53
N TYR A 631 17.82 10.18 -11.62
CA TYR A 631 18.77 9.25 -11.03
C TYR A 631 18.26 7.82 -11.09
N GLN A 632 19.18 6.86 -11.16
CA GLN A 632 18.87 5.45 -11.10
C GLN A 632 19.93 4.69 -10.29
N ALA A 633 19.59 3.52 -9.78
CA ALA A 633 20.53 2.68 -9.05
C ALA A 633 21.59 2.07 -10.00
N GLN A 634 22.85 2.11 -9.56
CA GLN A 634 23.99 1.50 -10.25
C GLN A 634 24.87 0.73 -9.27
N GLN A 635 25.09 -0.55 -9.54
CA GLN A 635 26.04 -1.38 -8.79
C GLN A 635 27.49 -1.06 -9.16
N GLN A 636 28.34 -0.89 -8.14
CA GLN A 636 29.79 -0.67 -8.21
C GLN A 636 30.48 -1.62 -7.22
N GLY A 637 30.78 -2.84 -7.66
CA GLY A 637 31.25 -3.90 -6.76
C GLY A 637 30.13 -4.32 -5.80
N ASN A 638 30.41 -4.26 -4.50
CA ASN A 638 29.45 -4.60 -3.44
C ASN A 638 28.54 -3.43 -3.02
N THR A 639 28.74 -2.25 -3.61
CA THR A 639 27.96 -1.05 -3.31
C THR A 639 26.97 -0.76 -4.44
N VAL A 640 25.80 -0.22 -4.12
CA VAL A 640 24.86 0.38 -5.08
C VAL A 640 24.75 1.86 -4.80
N VAL A 641 24.90 2.69 -5.82
CA VAL A 641 24.86 4.15 -5.71
C VAL A 641 23.81 4.77 -6.63
N LEU A 642 23.47 6.02 -6.34
CA LEU A 642 22.70 6.89 -7.23
C LEU A 642 23.56 7.37 -8.41
N GLN A 643 23.27 6.88 -9.61
CA GLN A 643 23.84 7.35 -10.86
C GLN A 643 23.00 8.50 -11.41
N GLN A 644 23.61 9.67 -11.57
CA GLN A 644 23.02 10.82 -12.28
C GLN A 644 22.88 10.51 -13.77
N MET A 645 21.72 10.83 -14.34
CA MET A 645 21.38 10.64 -15.76
C MET A 645 21.14 12.01 -16.42
N GLU A 646 20.01 12.20 -17.09
CA GLU A 646 19.66 13.44 -17.82
C GLU A 646 18.91 14.44 -16.94
N LEU A 647 18.83 15.70 -17.38
CA LEU A 647 17.97 16.69 -16.75
C LEU A 647 16.52 16.21 -16.72
N THR A 648 15.81 16.55 -15.64
CA THR A 648 14.36 16.34 -15.58
C THR A 648 13.67 17.26 -16.60
N ASP A 649 12.51 16.84 -17.08
CA ASP A 649 11.76 17.59 -18.10
C ASP A 649 11.46 19.01 -17.64
N TYR A 650 11.10 19.19 -16.37
CA TYR A 650 10.83 20.51 -15.79
C TYR A 650 12.10 21.36 -15.62
N ALA A 651 13.27 20.78 -15.34
CA ALA A 651 14.52 21.53 -15.26
C ALA A 651 15.01 21.94 -16.64
N ASN A 652 14.92 21.05 -17.63
CA ASN A 652 15.26 21.34 -19.02
C ASN A 652 14.42 22.52 -19.56
N MET A 653 13.09 22.48 -19.35
CA MET A 653 12.21 23.58 -19.75
C MET A 653 12.52 24.88 -19.00
N ALA A 654 12.71 24.83 -17.68
CA ALA A 654 13.02 26.01 -16.89
C ALA A 654 14.32 26.71 -17.36
N LEU A 655 15.36 25.93 -17.66
CA LEU A 655 16.64 26.42 -18.16
C LEU A 655 16.58 26.96 -19.59
N SER A 656 15.66 26.44 -20.41
CA SER A 656 15.52 26.80 -21.83
C SER A 656 14.74 28.10 -22.09
N ILE A 657 13.95 28.57 -21.11
CA ILE A 657 13.10 29.77 -21.26
C ILE A 657 13.87 31.01 -21.77
N PRO A 658 15.05 31.38 -21.23
CA PRO A 658 15.72 32.61 -21.65
C PRO A 658 16.25 32.58 -23.09
N SER A 659 16.80 31.44 -23.54
CA SER A 659 17.23 31.29 -24.93
C SER A 659 16.03 31.26 -25.89
N ALA A 660 14.92 30.62 -25.50
CA ALA A 660 13.67 30.64 -26.25
C ALA A 660 13.07 32.07 -26.37
N ASN A 661 13.12 32.87 -25.31
CA ASN A 661 12.73 34.30 -25.38
C ASN A 661 13.62 35.09 -26.35
N THR A 662 14.92 34.78 -26.38
CA THR A 662 15.88 35.38 -27.31
C THR A 662 15.55 35.06 -28.77
N ASN A 663 15.07 33.85 -29.07
CA ASN A 663 14.58 33.48 -30.41
C ASN A 663 13.37 34.30 -30.87
N ILE A 664 12.41 34.56 -29.96
CA ILE A 664 11.26 35.44 -30.24
C ILE A 664 11.77 36.85 -30.58
N TRP A 665 12.67 37.40 -29.76
CA TRP A 665 13.25 38.71 -30.01
C TRP A 665 14.04 38.78 -31.33
N ASN A 666 14.78 37.73 -31.67
CA ASN A 666 15.51 37.63 -32.94
C ASN A 666 14.56 37.73 -34.15
N LEU A 667 13.38 37.10 -34.11
CA LEU A 667 12.36 37.21 -35.17
C LEU A 667 11.78 38.63 -35.28
N GLU A 668 11.56 39.28 -34.15
CA GLU A 668 11.12 40.68 -34.09
C GLU A 668 12.18 41.63 -34.66
N GLN A 669 13.44 41.40 -34.32
CA GLN A 669 14.58 42.16 -34.80
C GLN A 669 14.76 42.01 -36.32
N ASP A 670 14.62 40.79 -36.84
CA ASP A 670 14.63 40.50 -38.27
C ASP A 670 13.46 41.16 -39.01
N THR A 671 12.31 41.30 -38.35
CA THR A 671 11.14 42.01 -38.87
C THR A 671 11.42 43.50 -39.06
N VAL A 672 11.99 44.16 -38.05
CA VAL A 672 12.41 45.57 -38.15
C VAL A 672 13.52 45.74 -39.18
N GLY A 673 14.50 44.84 -39.20
CA GLY A 673 15.60 44.84 -40.18
C GLY A 673 15.09 44.73 -41.62
N THR A 674 14.14 43.83 -41.87
CA THR A 674 13.50 43.66 -43.18
C THR A 674 12.70 44.90 -43.58
N ARG A 675 11.95 45.52 -42.66
CA ARG A 675 11.26 46.79 -42.92
C ARG A 675 12.23 47.89 -43.38
N LEU A 676 13.39 48.01 -42.75
CA LEU A 676 14.41 49.01 -43.09
C LEU A 676 15.09 48.72 -44.43
N THR A 677 15.42 47.46 -44.72
CA THR A 677 15.93 47.04 -46.04
C THR A 677 14.91 47.32 -47.15
N ASN A 678 13.64 46.98 -46.93
CA ASN A 678 12.56 47.26 -47.87
C ASN A 678 12.28 48.76 -48.08
N ALA A 679 12.75 49.63 -47.16
CA ALA A 679 12.65 51.08 -47.33
C ALA A 679 13.77 51.65 -48.24
N ARG A 680 14.89 50.93 -48.39
CA ARG A 680 16.03 51.35 -49.21
C ARG A 680 15.90 50.91 -50.67
N HIS A 681 15.25 49.78 -50.89
CA HIS A 681 15.10 49.13 -52.20
C HIS A 681 13.62 49.13 -52.62
N GLY A 682 13.35 49.29 -53.92
CA GLY A 682 11.98 49.43 -54.46
C GLY A 682 11.63 50.87 -54.88
N LEU A 683 10.32 51.19 -54.92
CA LEU A 683 9.83 52.53 -55.22
C LEU A 683 10.09 53.51 -54.05
N VAL A 684 9.88 54.80 -54.26
CA VAL A 684 10.17 55.84 -53.26
C VAL A 684 9.38 55.61 -51.97
N ASP A 685 10.10 55.33 -50.87
CA ASP A 685 9.58 55.28 -49.51
C ASP A 685 9.80 56.64 -48.81
N ASN A 686 8.72 57.24 -48.28
CA ASN A 686 8.74 58.50 -47.51
C ASN A 686 8.36 58.33 -46.03
N GLY A 687 8.31 57.09 -45.55
CA GLY A 687 7.69 56.75 -44.27
C GLY A 687 6.26 56.26 -44.44
N GLY A 688 5.77 55.52 -43.46
CA GLY A 688 4.46 54.91 -43.51
C GLY A 688 3.98 54.31 -42.18
N ALA A 689 2.79 53.73 -42.24
CA ALA A 689 2.33 52.73 -41.28
C ALA A 689 2.46 51.35 -41.91
N TRP A 690 2.92 50.37 -41.15
CA TRP A 690 3.10 49.00 -41.60
C TRP A 690 2.65 48.00 -40.53
N VAL A 691 2.27 46.82 -40.99
CA VAL A 691 1.99 45.66 -40.14
C VAL A 691 2.67 44.46 -40.76
N SER A 692 3.30 43.63 -39.94
CA SER A 692 4.01 42.43 -40.34
C SER A 692 3.61 41.29 -39.45
N TYR A 693 3.27 40.16 -40.05
CA TYR A 693 3.32 38.87 -39.39
C TYR A 693 4.76 38.35 -39.43
N PHE A 694 5.19 37.72 -38.36
CA PHE A 694 6.41 36.94 -38.30
C PHE A 694 6.14 35.61 -37.61
N GLY A 695 6.89 34.59 -37.99
CA GLY A 695 6.89 33.33 -37.27
C GLY A 695 8.08 32.48 -37.68
N GLY A 696 8.35 31.46 -36.89
CA GLY A 696 9.42 30.52 -37.16
C GLY A 696 9.39 29.36 -36.20
N SER A 697 10.15 28.33 -36.55
CA SER A 697 10.36 27.14 -35.75
C SER A 697 11.85 26.99 -35.48
N PHE A 698 12.20 26.63 -34.26
CA PHE A 698 13.56 26.47 -33.77
C PHE A 698 13.73 25.10 -33.12
N ASP A 699 14.87 24.48 -33.36
CA ASP A 699 15.41 23.33 -32.65
C ASP A 699 16.72 23.82 -32.02
N ALA A 700 16.84 23.69 -30.69
CA ALA A 700 18.01 24.15 -29.95
C ALA A 700 18.54 23.04 -29.03
N ASP A 701 19.82 22.69 -29.21
CA ASP A 701 20.52 21.65 -28.46
C ASP A 701 21.97 22.09 -28.21
N ASN A 702 22.33 22.37 -26.95
CA ASN A 702 23.71 22.69 -26.55
C ASN A 702 24.44 21.50 -25.89
N GLY A 703 23.85 20.30 -25.93
CA GLY A 703 24.33 19.09 -25.24
C GLY A 703 23.95 18.99 -23.76
N THR A 704 23.38 20.05 -23.16
CA THR A 704 22.86 20.08 -21.79
C THR A 704 21.34 20.28 -21.79
N ILE A 705 20.87 21.35 -22.43
CA ILE A 705 19.44 21.63 -22.67
C ILE A 705 19.07 21.29 -24.12
N ASN A 706 17.80 20.91 -24.31
CA ASN A 706 17.24 20.63 -25.63
C ASN A 706 15.77 21.05 -25.71
N TYR A 707 15.36 21.75 -26.76
CA TYR A 707 13.94 22.10 -26.95
C TYR A 707 13.57 22.38 -28.41
N ASP A 708 12.32 22.05 -28.73
CA ASP A 708 11.63 22.53 -29.93
C ASP A 708 10.81 23.78 -29.56
N GLN A 709 10.81 24.81 -30.42
CA GLN A 709 10.04 26.03 -30.20
C GLN A 709 9.36 26.51 -31.48
N ASP A 710 8.05 26.74 -31.41
CA ASP A 710 7.27 27.39 -32.47
C ASP A 710 6.84 28.80 -32.04
N VAL A 711 7.10 29.79 -32.88
CA VAL A 711 6.80 31.20 -32.58
C VAL A 711 5.92 31.81 -33.66
N ASN A 712 4.90 32.55 -33.24
CA ASN A 712 4.01 33.30 -34.13
C ASN A 712 3.72 34.68 -33.54
N GLY A 713 3.86 35.73 -34.33
CA GLY A 713 3.70 37.09 -33.85
C GLY A 713 3.29 38.10 -34.92
N ILE A 714 2.88 39.26 -34.43
CA ILE A 714 2.50 40.41 -35.24
C ILE A 714 3.23 41.64 -34.71
N MET A 715 3.82 42.40 -35.63
CA MET A 715 4.44 43.68 -35.35
C MET A 715 3.74 44.79 -36.14
N VAL A 716 3.45 45.90 -35.46
CA VAL A 716 2.89 47.12 -36.06
C VAL A 716 3.86 48.26 -35.88
N GLY A 717 4.06 49.08 -36.91
CA GLY A 717 5.00 50.19 -36.84
C GLY A 717 4.59 51.42 -37.64
N VAL A 718 5.20 52.54 -37.26
CA VAL A 718 5.05 53.82 -37.93
C VAL A 718 6.40 54.52 -38.00
N ASP A 719 6.77 54.99 -39.19
CA ASP A 719 8.05 55.66 -39.42
C ASP A 719 7.93 56.80 -40.40
N SER A 720 8.75 57.85 -40.22
CA SER A 720 8.80 59.00 -41.12
C SER A 720 10.16 59.19 -41.75
N LYS A 721 10.17 59.64 -43.01
CA LYS A 721 11.40 60.08 -43.66
C LYS A 721 11.70 61.56 -43.43
N ILE A 722 12.94 61.86 -43.07
CA ILE A 722 13.42 63.20 -42.78
C ILE A 722 14.75 63.43 -43.51
N ASP A 723 14.84 64.51 -44.29
CA ASP A 723 16.10 64.91 -44.90
C ASP A 723 16.92 65.76 -43.93
N GLY A 724 18.20 65.42 -43.72
CA GLY A 724 19.05 66.16 -42.79
C GLY A 724 20.49 65.67 -42.72
N ASN A 725 21.43 66.58 -42.47
CA ASN A 725 22.86 66.27 -42.25
C ASN A 725 23.49 65.38 -43.35
N ASN A 726 23.22 65.70 -44.62
CA ASN A 726 23.71 64.96 -45.80
C ASN A 726 23.26 63.49 -45.89
N ALA A 727 22.20 63.12 -45.17
CA ALA A 727 21.58 61.79 -45.23
C ALA A 727 20.05 61.88 -45.33
N LYS A 728 19.44 60.79 -45.83
CA LYS A 728 18.01 60.54 -45.76
C LYS A 728 17.76 59.64 -44.54
N TRP A 729 17.02 60.14 -43.58
CA TRP A 729 16.70 59.44 -42.34
C TRP A 729 15.33 58.82 -42.43
N ILE A 730 15.16 57.62 -41.91
CA ILE A 730 13.88 57.04 -41.52
C ILE A 730 13.92 56.93 -40.00
N VAL A 731 12.93 57.48 -39.31
CA VAL A 731 12.82 57.39 -37.84
C VAL A 731 11.42 56.89 -37.50
N GLY A 732 11.32 55.86 -36.67
CA GLY A 732 10.05 55.26 -36.33
C GLY A 732 10.03 54.53 -35.01
N ALA A 733 8.84 54.02 -34.70
CA ALA A 733 8.59 53.15 -33.57
C ALA A 733 7.69 51.99 -34.00
N ALA A 734 7.85 50.85 -33.33
CA ALA A 734 7.03 49.67 -33.55
C ALA A 734 6.68 48.99 -32.22
N ALA A 735 5.61 48.20 -32.24
CA ALA A 735 5.23 47.32 -31.15
C ALA A 735 4.99 45.91 -31.69
N GLY A 736 5.55 44.90 -31.02
CA GLY A 736 5.46 43.48 -31.34
C GLY A 736 4.69 42.72 -30.26
N PHE A 737 3.91 41.74 -30.69
CA PHE A 737 3.23 40.78 -29.84
C PHE A 737 3.48 39.40 -30.42
N ALA A 738 4.04 38.49 -29.63
CA ALA A 738 4.29 37.12 -30.06
C ALA A 738 3.79 36.12 -29.03
N LYS A 739 3.38 34.96 -29.54
CA LYS A 739 3.18 33.73 -28.77
C LYS A 739 4.25 32.73 -29.19
N GLY A 740 4.84 32.07 -28.22
CA GLY A 740 5.75 30.95 -28.42
C GLY A 740 5.24 29.73 -27.67
N ASP A 741 5.42 28.55 -28.26
CA ASP A 741 5.15 27.27 -27.61
C ASP A 741 6.46 26.47 -27.65
N MET A 742 7.00 26.11 -26.47
CA MET A 742 8.23 25.32 -26.33
C MET A 742 7.91 23.92 -25.80
N SER A 743 8.59 22.89 -26.30
CA SER A 743 8.37 21.51 -25.87
C SER A 743 9.62 20.64 -25.90
N ASP A 744 9.73 19.74 -24.92
CA ASP A 744 10.61 18.57 -24.94
C ASP A 744 10.02 17.48 -24.02
N ARG A 745 9.95 16.23 -24.49
CA ARG A 745 9.37 15.09 -23.75
C ARG A 745 8.00 15.42 -23.14
N THR A 746 7.87 15.43 -21.80
CA THR A 746 6.61 15.81 -21.12
C THR A 746 6.54 17.30 -20.77
N GLY A 747 7.67 18.02 -20.89
CA GLY A 747 7.79 19.43 -20.60
C GLY A 747 7.21 20.31 -21.71
N GLN A 748 6.53 21.38 -21.32
CA GLN A 748 5.96 22.39 -22.19
C GLN A 748 6.12 23.78 -21.55
N VAL A 749 6.31 24.81 -22.36
CA VAL A 749 6.23 26.22 -21.92
C VAL A 749 5.41 27.05 -22.91
N ASP A 750 4.36 27.70 -22.40
CA ASP A 750 3.60 28.70 -23.14
C ASP A 750 4.26 30.07 -22.91
N GLN A 751 4.60 30.78 -23.99
CA GLN A 751 5.32 32.05 -23.95
C GLN A 751 4.48 33.17 -24.55
N ASP A 752 4.42 34.31 -23.86
CA ASP A 752 3.81 35.55 -24.33
C ASP A 752 4.84 36.69 -24.31
N SER A 753 5.07 37.34 -25.44
CA SER A 753 6.00 38.47 -25.57
C SER A 753 5.29 39.76 -25.95
N GLN A 754 5.68 40.87 -25.33
CA GLN A 754 5.27 42.23 -25.64
C GLN A 754 6.49 43.11 -25.79
N THR A 755 6.75 43.60 -27.00
CA THR A 755 7.96 44.37 -27.30
C THR A 755 7.65 45.74 -27.86
N ALA A 756 8.43 46.74 -27.46
CA ALA A 756 8.42 48.08 -28.03
C ALA A 756 9.79 48.41 -28.65
N TYR A 757 9.79 48.91 -29.89
CA TYR A 757 10.99 49.30 -30.64
C TYR A 757 10.98 50.79 -30.95
N ILE A 758 12.17 51.41 -30.91
CA ILE A 758 12.47 52.68 -31.57
C ILE A 758 13.60 52.40 -32.56
N TYR A 759 13.44 52.84 -33.80
CA TYR A 759 14.40 52.55 -34.86
C TYR A 759 14.69 53.75 -35.74
N SER A 760 15.88 53.72 -36.35
CA SER A 760 16.37 54.76 -37.25
C SER A 760 17.23 54.14 -38.36
N SER A 761 17.12 54.68 -39.57
CA SER A 761 17.99 54.32 -40.71
C SER A 761 18.48 55.58 -41.40
N ALA A 762 19.80 55.74 -41.54
CA ALA A 762 20.43 56.86 -42.20
C ALA A 762 21.11 56.39 -43.49
N ARG A 763 20.65 56.89 -44.64
CA ARG A 763 21.28 56.63 -45.95
C ARG A 763 21.98 57.86 -46.48
N PHE A 764 23.29 57.77 -46.68
CA PHE A 764 24.14 58.86 -47.14
C PHE A 764 24.18 58.95 -48.66
N ALA A 765 24.58 60.11 -49.18
CA ALA A 765 24.68 60.34 -50.63
C ALA A 765 25.73 59.46 -51.34
N ASN A 766 26.68 58.87 -50.60
CA ASN A 766 27.67 57.93 -51.11
C ASN A 766 27.20 56.46 -51.07
N ASN A 767 25.91 56.20 -50.83
CA ASN A 767 25.29 54.87 -50.71
C ASN A 767 25.69 54.06 -49.47
N LEU A 768 26.46 54.63 -48.54
CA LEU A 768 26.61 54.06 -47.21
C LEU A 768 25.29 54.21 -46.45
N PHE A 769 24.93 53.21 -45.64
CA PHE A 769 23.83 53.35 -44.69
C PHE A 769 24.19 52.79 -43.31
N VAL A 770 23.49 53.33 -42.31
CA VAL A 770 23.53 52.85 -40.92
C VAL A 770 22.11 52.70 -40.43
N ASP A 771 21.75 51.50 -40.01
CA ASP A 771 20.52 51.21 -39.30
C ASP A 771 20.82 51.04 -37.82
N GLY A 772 19.90 51.51 -36.99
CA GLY A 772 19.96 51.33 -35.55
C GLY A 772 18.58 51.13 -34.95
N ASN A 773 18.48 50.30 -33.93
CA ASN A 773 17.28 50.15 -33.12
C ASN A 773 17.60 49.92 -31.65
N LEU A 774 16.62 50.22 -30.80
CA LEU A 774 16.58 49.92 -29.39
C LEU A 774 15.19 49.33 -29.09
N SER A 775 15.16 48.33 -28.23
CA SER A 775 13.95 47.60 -27.88
C SER A 775 13.87 47.32 -26.38
N TYR A 776 12.65 47.23 -25.90
CA TYR A 776 12.31 46.72 -24.59
C TYR A 776 11.23 45.66 -24.77
N SER A 777 11.48 44.46 -24.24
CA SER A 777 10.59 43.31 -24.29
C SER A 777 10.20 42.88 -22.89
N HIS A 778 8.94 42.48 -22.72
CA HIS A 778 8.46 41.81 -21.52
C HIS A 778 7.93 40.43 -21.92
N PHE A 779 8.47 39.38 -21.29
CA PHE A 779 8.12 37.99 -21.53
C PHE A 779 7.40 37.41 -20.31
N ASN A 780 6.33 36.67 -20.54
CA ASN A 780 5.68 35.81 -19.55
C ASN A 780 5.78 34.38 -20.04
N ASN A 781 6.12 33.45 -19.14
CA ASN A 781 6.36 32.05 -19.45
C ASN A 781 5.65 31.19 -18.41
N ASP A 782 4.79 30.29 -18.88
CA ASP A 782 4.07 29.33 -18.05
C ASP A 782 4.57 27.92 -18.38
N LEU A 783 5.24 27.27 -17.43
CA LEU A 783 5.85 25.95 -17.54
C LEU A 783 4.93 24.86 -16.99
N SER A 784 4.89 23.73 -17.68
CA SER A 784 4.28 22.50 -17.18
C SER A 784 5.09 21.25 -17.57
N ALA A 785 5.09 20.23 -16.72
CA ALA A 785 5.75 18.93 -16.99
C ALA A 785 5.17 17.80 -16.12
N SER A 786 5.63 16.58 -16.33
CA SER A 786 5.34 15.44 -15.45
C SER A 786 6.63 14.86 -14.86
N MET A 787 6.57 14.45 -13.60
CA MET A 787 7.66 13.74 -12.95
C MET A 787 7.65 12.25 -13.32
N SER A 788 8.75 11.53 -13.08
CA SER A 788 8.88 10.08 -13.32
C SER A 788 7.85 9.22 -12.57
N ASN A 789 7.30 9.70 -11.45
CA ASN A 789 6.21 9.03 -10.72
C ASN A 789 4.80 9.43 -11.21
N GLY A 790 4.70 10.26 -12.25
CA GLY A 790 3.44 10.75 -12.83
C GLY A 790 2.83 11.98 -12.16
N GLN A 791 3.48 12.57 -11.15
CA GLN A 791 3.02 13.83 -10.56
C GLN A 791 3.19 15.00 -11.54
N TYR A 792 2.21 15.89 -11.58
CA TYR A 792 2.24 17.09 -12.41
C TYR A 792 3.08 18.20 -11.75
N VAL A 793 3.84 18.93 -12.57
CA VAL A 793 4.69 20.06 -12.14
C VAL A 793 4.31 21.29 -12.96
N ASP A 794 4.25 22.44 -12.31
CA ASP A 794 4.00 23.74 -12.92
C ASP A 794 4.84 24.85 -12.29
N GLY A 795 5.02 25.92 -13.04
CA GLY A 795 5.59 27.18 -12.56
C GLY A 795 5.41 28.29 -13.58
N SER A 796 5.55 29.52 -13.16
CA SER A 796 5.43 30.70 -14.02
C SER A 796 6.54 31.68 -13.72
N THR A 797 7.11 32.30 -14.74
CA THR A 797 8.13 33.36 -14.58
C THR A 797 7.94 34.46 -15.61
N SER A 798 8.42 35.65 -15.29
CA SER A 798 8.41 36.79 -16.19
C SER A 798 9.78 37.45 -16.24
N SER A 799 10.19 37.91 -17.41
CA SER A 799 11.49 38.57 -17.59
C SER A 799 11.37 39.82 -18.44
N ASP A 800 12.11 40.86 -18.06
CA ASP A 800 12.27 42.06 -18.85
C ASP A 800 13.59 42.00 -19.63
N ALA A 801 13.59 42.44 -20.89
CA ALA A 801 14.80 42.45 -21.70
C ALA A 801 15.00 43.78 -22.43
N TRP A 802 16.25 44.19 -22.54
CA TRP A 802 16.68 45.33 -23.34
C TRP A 802 17.52 44.84 -24.51
N GLY A 803 17.08 45.16 -25.73
CA GLY A 803 17.77 44.75 -26.94
C GLY A 803 18.20 45.94 -27.79
N PHE A 804 19.28 45.80 -28.54
CA PHE A 804 19.68 46.78 -29.55
C PHE A 804 20.16 46.10 -30.83
N GLY A 805 20.16 46.85 -31.92
CA GLY A 805 20.78 46.42 -33.17
C GLY A 805 21.39 47.55 -33.94
N LEU A 806 22.50 47.24 -34.62
CA LEU A 806 23.22 48.15 -35.50
C LEU A 806 23.61 47.39 -36.77
N LYS A 807 23.26 47.93 -37.94
CA LYS A 807 23.63 47.38 -39.25
C LYS A 807 24.30 48.46 -40.09
N LEU A 808 25.53 48.20 -40.53
CA LEU A 808 26.30 49.06 -41.42
C LEU A 808 26.43 48.36 -42.78
N GLY A 809 26.08 49.04 -43.86
CA GLY A 809 26.20 48.46 -45.19
C GLY A 809 26.39 49.49 -46.29
N TYR A 810 26.61 48.97 -47.50
CA TYR A 810 26.85 49.78 -48.69
C TYR A 810 25.98 49.30 -49.85
N ASP A 811 25.09 50.15 -50.35
CA ASP A 811 24.23 49.81 -51.48
C ASP A 811 24.97 49.99 -52.81
N LEU A 812 25.49 48.91 -53.38
CA LEU A 812 26.07 48.91 -54.72
C LEU A 812 24.96 48.76 -55.77
N THR A 813 24.74 49.78 -56.59
CA THR A 813 23.76 49.74 -57.69
C THR A 813 24.36 49.07 -58.94
N LEU A 814 23.68 48.03 -59.45
CA LEU A 814 24.02 47.29 -60.67
C LEU A 814 23.07 47.70 -61.80
N GLY A 815 23.50 48.68 -62.60
CA GLY A 815 22.63 49.31 -63.61
C GLY A 815 21.50 50.11 -62.94
N ASP A 816 20.34 50.17 -63.60
CA ASP A 816 19.22 51.00 -63.15
C ASP A 816 18.26 50.27 -62.18
N ALA A 817 18.40 48.95 -62.01
CA ALA A 817 17.39 48.11 -61.34
C ALA A 817 17.93 47.07 -60.35
N GLY A 818 19.19 46.65 -60.47
CA GLY A 818 19.81 45.66 -59.59
C GLY A 818 20.57 46.30 -58.43
N TYR A 819 20.69 45.58 -57.32
CA TYR A 819 21.55 45.97 -56.20
C TYR A 819 22.27 44.79 -55.55
N VAL A 820 23.44 45.08 -54.98
CA VAL A 820 24.19 44.19 -54.09
C VAL A 820 24.60 45.00 -52.86
N THR A 821 24.24 44.51 -51.69
CA THR A 821 24.41 45.22 -50.43
C THR A 821 25.19 44.34 -49.46
N PRO A 822 26.54 44.38 -49.46
CA PRO A 822 27.31 43.84 -48.36
C PRO A 822 27.05 44.63 -47.08
N TYR A 823 26.95 43.92 -45.96
CA TYR A 823 26.74 44.52 -44.65
C TYR A 823 27.42 43.74 -43.54
N GLY A 824 27.62 44.42 -42.42
CA GLY A 824 27.86 43.80 -41.12
C GLY A 824 26.87 44.35 -40.10
N SER A 825 26.41 43.51 -39.21
CA SER A 825 25.53 43.89 -38.11
C SER A 825 25.94 43.26 -36.80
N VAL A 826 25.58 43.96 -35.73
CA VAL A 826 25.69 43.51 -34.36
C VAL A 826 24.38 43.81 -33.66
N SER A 827 23.87 42.83 -32.93
CA SER A 827 22.66 42.95 -32.13
C SER A 827 22.87 42.25 -30.81
N GLY A 828 22.38 42.82 -29.72
CA GLY A 828 22.48 42.19 -28.42
C GLY A 828 21.18 42.31 -27.66
N LEU A 829 20.87 41.28 -26.88
CA LEU A 829 19.74 41.20 -25.96
C LEU A 829 20.28 40.94 -24.56
N PHE A 830 19.80 41.72 -23.59
CA PHE A 830 20.14 41.58 -22.18
C PHE A 830 18.85 41.37 -21.40
N GLN A 831 18.61 40.15 -20.95
CA GLN A 831 17.41 39.73 -20.24
C GLN A 831 17.69 39.67 -18.73
N SER A 832 16.78 40.24 -17.93
CA SER A 832 16.83 40.13 -16.48
C SER A 832 16.50 38.70 -16.02
N GLY A 833 17.20 38.22 -15.00
CA GLY A 833 16.83 37.00 -14.29
C GLY A 833 15.69 37.23 -13.30
N ASP A 834 14.93 36.17 -13.06
CA ASP A 834 13.90 36.06 -12.03
C ASP A 834 14.19 34.81 -11.20
N ASP A 835 13.88 34.86 -9.91
CA ASP A 835 14.07 33.74 -8.98
C ASP A 835 12.69 33.17 -8.64
N TYR A 836 12.44 31.92 -9.02
CA TYR A 836 11.13 31.31 -8.87
C TYR A 836 11.21 29.85 -8.42
N LYS A 837 10.06 29.32 -8.00
CA LYS A 837 9.93 27.97 -7.47
C LYS A 837 8.82 27.23 -8.18
N LEU A 838 9.10 26.02 -8.63
CA LEU A 838 8.10 25.12 -9.21
C LEU A 838 7.25 24.45 -8.13
N SER A 839 6.09 23.91 -8.51
CA SER A 839 5.16 23.24 -7.59
C SER A 839 5.71 21.95 -6.95
N ASN A 840 6.80 21.38 -7.49
CA ASN A 840 7.53 20.23 -6.95
C ASN A 840 8.72 20.60 -6.05
N ASP A 841 8.78 21.85 -5.60
CA ASP A 841 9.83 22.41 -4.75
C ASP A 841 11.18 22.75 -5.39
N MET A 842 11.35 22.57 -6.71
CA MET A 842 12.56 23.02 -7.43
C MET A 842 12.69 24.53 -7.40
N LYS A 843 13.87 25.03 -7.02
CA LYS A 843 14.23 26.45 -7.07
C LYS A 843 15.07 26.73 -8.30
N VAL A 844 14.69 27.79 -9.01
CA VAL A 844 15.35 28.26 -10.22
C VAL A 844 15.79 29.69 -9.96
N ASP A 845 17.10 29.89 -9.95
CA ASP A 845 17.75 31.16 -9.63
C ASP A 845 18.71 31.55 -10.78
N GLY A 846 19.03 32.84 -10.89
CA GLY A 846 20.09 33.29 -11.81
C GLY A 846 19.75 33.17 -13.30
N GLN A 847 18.48 33.35 -13.68
CA GLN A 847 18.00 33.23 -15.07
C GLN A 847 18.29 34.46 -15.96
N SER A 848 19.30 35.28 -15.62
CA SER A 848 19.72 36.37 -16.51
C SER A 848 20.33 35.79 -17.77
N TYR A 849 20.04 36.39 -18.92
CA TYR A 849 20.50 35.85 -20.20
C TYR A 849 20.94 36.96 -21.12
N ASP A 850 22.23 36.93 -21.46
CA ASP A 850 22.85 37.89 -22.35
C ASP A 850 23.24 37.18 -23.66
N SER A 851 22.81 37.74 -24.79
CA SER A 851 23.18 37.26 -26.13
C SER A 851 23.72 38.42 -26.96
N MET A 852 24.84 38.17 -27.64
CA MET A 852 25.46 39.13 -28.55
C MET A 852 25.71 38.47 -29.90
N ARG A 853 24.88 38.82 -30.87
CA ARG A 853 24.86 38.27 -32.21
C ARG A 853 25.60 39.16 -33.20
N TYR A 854 26.50 38.55 -33.96
CA TYR A 854 27.28 39.17 -35.03
C TYR A 854 26.88 38.55 -36.36
N GLU A 855 26.61 39.38 -37.36
CA GLU A 855 26.21 38.91 -38.68
C GLU A 855 27.00 39.63 -39.78
N LEU A 856 27.54 38.86 -40.72
CA LEU A 856 28.22 39.36 -41.92
C LEU A 856 27.51 38.78 -43.14
N GLY A 857 26.92 39.64 -43.96
CA GLY A 857 26.05 39.18 -45.03
C GLY A 857 26.05 40.03 -46.29
N VAL A 858 25.35 39.52 -47.29
CA VAL A 858 25.10 40.20 -48.56
C VAL A 858 23.63 40.05 -48.92
N ASP A 859 22.96 41.18 -49.12
CA ASP A 859 21.61 41.24 -49.68
C ASP A 859 21.72 41.55 -51.18
N THR A 860 21.01 40.80 -52.03
CA THR A 860 20.98 41.06 -53.48
C THR A 860 19.55 41.10 -53.98
N GLY A 861 19.25 41.95 -54.97
CA GLY A 861 17.90 42.00 -55.53
C GLY A 861 17.82 42.74 -56.86
N TYR A 862 16.67 42.61 -57.51
CA TYR A 862 16.41 43.22 -58.81
C TYR A 862 14.98 43.76 -58.89
N THR A 863 14.83 45.05 -59.19
CA THR A 863 13.51 45.71 -59.23
C THR A 863 12.93 45.69 -60.65
N PHE A 864 11.84 44.97 -60.86
CA PHE A 864 11.04 44.98 -62.09
C PHE A 864 9.96 46.06 -62.00
N ALA A 865 10.19 47.22 -62.63
CA ALA A 865 9.18 48.27 -62.73
C ALA A 865 8.22 48.00 -63.91
N TYR A 866 6.92 47.82 -63.61
CA TYR A 866 5.87 47.61 -64.62
C TYR A 866 5.21 48.92 -65.05
N SER A 867 5.16 49.91 -64.15
CA SER A 867 4.71 51.29 -64.39
C SER A 867 5.32 52.22 -63.34
N ASP A 868 5.03 53.52 -63.40
CA ASP A 868 5.52 54.50 -62.41
C ASP A 868 5.11 54.17 -60.96
N ASP A 869 3.99 53.45 -60.79
CA ASP A 869 3.40 53.14 -59.48
C ASP A 869 3.43 51.63 -59.13
N GLN A 870 3.99 50.76 -60.00
CA GLN A 870 3.99 49.31 -59.81
C GLN A 870 5.35 48.68 -60.04
N ALA A 871 5.84 47.94 -59.04
CA ALA A 871 7.12 47.23 -59.12
C ALA A 871 7.12 45.93 -58.32
N LEU A 872 7.92 44.95 -58.76
CA LEU A 872 8.24 43.72 -58.04
C LEU A 872 9.75 43.64 -57.83
N THR A 873 10.20 43.43 -56.60
CA THR A 873 11.61 43.28 -56.23
C THR A 873 11.83 41.94 -55.54
N PRO A 874 12.18 40.86 -56.26
CA PRO A 874 12.76 39.68 -55.63
C PRO A 874 14.13 40.00 -55.05
N PHE A 875 14.43 39.38 -53.91
CA PHE A 875 15.71 39.49 -53.24
C PHE A 875 16.16 38.15 -52.63
N PHE A 876 17.46 38.05 -52.42
CA PHE A 876 18.15 36.93 -51.80
C PHE A 876 19.11 37.46 -50.73
N LYS A 877 19.16 36.77 -49.59
CA LYS A 877 20.02 37.07 -48.45
C LYS A 877 20.95 35.88 -48.21
N LEU A 878 22.22 36.14 -47.98
CA LEU A 878 23.18 35.14 -47.50
C LEU A 878 24.04 35.79 -46.42
N ALA A 879 24.09 35.18 -45.24
CA ALA A 879 24.90 35.69 -44.15
C ALA A 879 25.55 34.57 -43.33
N TYR A 880 26.71 34.89 -42.76
CA TYR A 880 27.31 34.16 -41.66
C TYR A 880 26.89 34.84 -40.36
N VAL A 881 26.43 34.05 -39.40
CA VAL A 881 25.97 34.48 -38.09
C VAL A 881 26.84 33.83 -37.03
N TYR A 882 27.20 34.57 -35.99
CA TYR A 882 27.76 34.03 -34.76
C TYR A 882 27.01 34.63 -33.58
N ASP A 883 26.47 33.79 -32.70
CA ASP A 883 25.85 34.20 -31.44
C ASP A 883 26.78 33.85 -30.28
N ASP A 884 27.07 34.84 -29.43
CA ASP A 884 27.87 34.73 -28.22
C ASP A 884 26.93 34.84 -27.02
N SER A 885 26.59 33.69 -26.43
CA SER A 885 25.53 33.56 -25.43
C SER A 885 25.87 32.50 -24.38
N ASN A 886 27.12 32.47 -23.93
CA ASN A 886 27.57 31.64 -22.81
C ASN A 886 26.94 32.12 -21.50
N ASN A 887 25.92 31.41 -21.04
CA ASN A 887 25.12 31.74 -19.86
C ASN A 887 24.98 30.52 -18.97
N ASP A 888 24.89 30.76 -17.66
CA ASP A 888 24.63 29.76 -16.64
C ASP A 888 23.44 30.17 -15.78
N SER A 889 22.73 29.18 -15.23
CA SER A 889 21.68 29.38 -14.23
C SER A 889 21.80 28.36 -13.11
N ASP A 890 21.41 28.78 -11.91
CA ASP A 890 21.46 27.96 -10.71
C ASP A 890 20.11 27.23 -10.50
N ILE A 891 20.13 25.91 -10.50
CA ILE A 891 19.00 25.07 -10.08
C ILE A 891 19.34 24.45 -8.74
N ASN A 892 18.56 24.76 -7.69
CA ASN A 892 18.83 24.33 -6.31
C ASN A 892 20.27 24.62 -5.82
N GLY A 893 20.93 25.63 -6.40
CA GLY A 893 22.33 25.99 -6.10
C GLY A 893 23.40 25.30 -6.97
N ASP A 894 23.01 24.47 -7.93
CA ASP A 894 23.91 23.93 -8.95
C ASP A 894 23.89 24.81 -10.20
N SER A 895 25.05 25.33 -10.60
CA SER A 895 25.22 26.10 -11.84
C SER A 895 25.23 25.18 -13.05
N ILE A 896 24.30 25.38 -13.97
CA ILE A 896 24.05 24.59 -15.17
C ILE A 896 24.10 25.50 -16.40
N ASP A 897 24.81 25.08 -17.43
CA ASP A 897 24.92 25.77 -18.71
C ASP A 897 23.59 25.77 -19.45
N ASN A 898 23.05 26.96 -19.73
CA ASN A 898 21.84 27.18 -20.52
C ASN A 898 22.07 28.09 -21.74
N GLY A 899 23.34 28.35 -22.07
CA GLY A 899 23.74 29.15 -23.24
C GLY A 899 23.55 28.40 -24.56
N VAL A 900 23.18 29.11 -25.62
CA VAL A 900 23.09 28.52 -26.98
C VAL A 900 23.99 29.32 -27.93
N GLU A 901 25.29 29.13 -27.77
CA GLU A 901 26.29 29.85 -28.55
C GLU A 901 26.60 29.11 -29.84
N GLY A 902 26.99 29.83 -30.91
CA GLY A 902 27.35 29.10 -32.11
C GLY A 902 27.46 29.89 -33.39
N SER A 903 28.08 29.24 -34.37
CA SER A 903 28.16 29.74 -35.73
C SER A 903 27.05 29.14 -36.57
N ALA A 904 26.39 29.98 -37.36
CA ALA A 904 25.31 29.55 -38.24
C ALA A 904 25.40 30.22 -39.62
N VAL A 905 24.75 29.61 -40.62
CA VAL A 905 24.60 30.17 -41.96
C VAL A 905 23.14 30.48 -42.21
N ARG A 906 22.86 31.74 -42.54
CA ARG A 906 21.54 32.23 -42.90
C ARG A 906 21.38 32.26 -44.41
N VAL A 907 20.29 31.67 -44.91
CA VAL A 907 19.86 31.75 -46.31
C VAL A 907 18.44 32.26 -46.35
N GLY A 908 18.21 33.34 -47.09
CA GLY A 908 16.90 33.99 -47.17
C GLY A 908 16.48 34.30 -48.60
N LEU A 909 15.18 34.19 -48.87
CA LEU A 909 14.57 34.50 -50.16
C LEU A 909 13.29 35.28 -49.93
N GLY A 910 13.07 36.34 -50.70
CA GLY A 910 11.87 37.14 -50.54
C GLY A 910 11.51 37.99 -51.75
N THR A 911 10.34 38.63 -51.64
CA THR A 911 9.80 39.53 -52.65
C THR A 911 9.13 40.72 -52.00
N GLN A 912 9.29 41.89 -52.62
CA GLN A 912 8.54 43.10 -52.29
C GLN A 912 7.72 43.50 -53.51
N PHE A 913 6.42 43.76 -53.33
CA PHE A 913 5.52 44.22 -54.39
C PHE A 913 4.91 45.57 -54.05
N SER A 914 5.10 46.55 -54.93
CA SER A 914 4.42 47.85 -54.84
C SER A 914 3.20 47.82 -55.75
N PHE A 915 1.99 47.91 -55.17
CA PHE A 915 0.73 47.88 -55.92
C PHE A 915 0.33 49.27 -56.44
N THR A 916 0.64 50.30 -55.65
CA THR A 916 0.44 51.71 -55.96
C THR A 916 1.58 52.51 -55.33
N LYS A 917 1.67 53.81 -55.65
CA LYS A 917 2.62 54.73 -54.98
C LYS A 917 2.53 54.74 -53.45
N ASN A 918 1.38 54.40 -52.87
CA ASN A 918 1.12 54.47 -51.43
C ASN A 918 1.01 53.08 -50.78
N PHE A 919 0.93 51.98 -51.52
CA PHE A 919 0.65 50.66 -50.96
C PHE A 919 1.58 49.58 -51.48
N SER A 920 2.25 48.88 -50.57
CA SER A 920 3.16 47.78 -50.86
C SER A 920 2.97 46.60 -49.90
N ALA A 921 3.37 45.42 -50.33
CA ALA A 921 3.50 44.24 -49.50
C ALA A 921 4.88 43.62 -49.69
N TYR A 922 5.32 42.84 -48.72
CA TYR A 922 6.53 42.04 -48.80
C TYR A 922 6.34 40.70 -48.12
N THR A 923 7.12 39.73 -48.57
CA THR A 923 7.23 38.43 -47.92
C THR A 923 8.64 37.89 -48.09
N ASP A 924 9.17 37.28 -47.04
CA ASP A 924 10.40 36.50 -47.11
C ASP A 924 10.35 35.27 -46.22
N ALA A 925 11.14 34.28 -46.61
CA ALA A 925 11.41 33.10 -45.82
C ALA A 925 12.92 32.99 -45.61
N ASN A 926 13.32 32.64 -44.39
CA ASN A 926 14.72 32.43 -44.05
C ASN A 926 14.90 31.05 -43.40
N TYR A 927 16.09 30.51 -43.56
CA TYR A 927 16.60 29.33 -42.86
C TYR A 927 17.92 29.73 -42.20
N LEU A 928 18.14 29.28 -40.96
CA LEU A 928 19.40 29.45 -40.24
C LEU A 928 19.86 28.06 -39.81
N GLY A 929 20.96 27.57 -40.39
CA GLY A 929 21.55 26.29 -40.00
C GLY A 929 22.78 26.52 -39.13
N GLY A 930 22.79 26.05 -37.89
CA GLY A 930 23.79 26.28 -36.85
C GLY A 930 24.36 25.00 -36.22
N GLY A 931 25.07 25.18 -35.09
CA GLY A 931 25.55 24.08 -34.24
C GLY A 931 24.57 23.80 -33.10
N ASP A 932 24.24 24.85 -32.34
CA ASP A 932 23.44 24.74 -31.12
C ASP A 932 22.01 25.26 -31.29
N VAL A 933 21.72 25.98 -32.38
CA VAL A 933 20.38 26.44 -32.77
C VAL A 933 20.21 26.32 -34.28
N ASP A 934 19.18 25.58 -34.68
CA ASP A 934 18.67 25.51 -36.03
C ASP A 934 17.31 26.21 -36.12
N GLN A 935 17.18 27.18 -37.04
CA GLN A 935 15.90 27.76 -37.40
C GLN A 935 15.44 27.10 -38.71
N ASP A 936 14.68 26.01 -38.56
CA ASP A 936 14.16 25.19 -39.66
C ASP A 936 13.44 26.01 -40.71
N TRP A 937 12.67 27.00 -40.26
CA TRP A 937 12.10 28.02 -41.11
C TRP A 937 11.76 29.26 -40.31
N SER A 938 11.84 30.42 -40.95
CA SER A 938 11.12 31.61 -40.54
C SER A 938 10.44 32.24 -41.73
N ALA A 939 9.30 32.87 -41.47
CA ALA A 939 8.53 33.56 -42.48
C ALA A 939 8.13 34.94 -41.98
N ASN A 940 8.23 35.92 -42.86
CA ASN A 940 7.77 37.27 -42.64
C ASN A 940 6.81 37.67 -43.75
N VAL A 941 5.66 38.26 -43.41
CA VAL A 941 4.68 38.76 -44.37
C VAL A 941 4.14 40.09 -43.88
N GLY A 942 4.38 41.15 -44.63
CA GLY A 942 3.98 42.49 -44.23
C GLY A 942 3.28 43.29 -45.32
N VAL A 943 2.45 44.22 -44.88
CA VAL A 943 1.83 45.24 -45.73
C VAL A 943 2.13 46.62 -45.20
N LYS A 944 2.21 47.59 -46.10
CA LYS A 944 2.60 48.94 -45.78
C LYS A 944 1.79 49.97 -46.55
N TYR A 945 1.43 51.04 -45.85
CA TYR A 945 0.92 52.28 -46.41
C TYR A 945 1.94 53.42 -46.26
N THR A 946 2.44 53.95 -47.38
CA THR A 946 3.38 55.09 -47.47
C THR A 946 2.59 56.39 -47.73
N TRP A 947 2.97 57.53 -47.14
CA TRP A 947 2.29 58.83 -47.37
C TRP A 947 2.85 59.69 -48.50
#